data_AF-A0A167QYQ4-F1
#
_entry.id   AF-A0A167QYQ4-F1
#
_cell.length_a   1.000
_cell.length_b   1.000
_cell.length_c   1.000
_cell.angle_alpha   90.00
_cell.angle_beta   90.00
_cell.angle_gamma   90.00
#
_symmetry.space_group_name_H-M   'P 1'
#
loop_
_entity.id
_entity.type
_entity.pdbx_description
1 polymer ?
#
loop_
_entity_poly.entity_id
_entity_poly.type
_entity_poly.pdbx_seq_one_letter_code
_entity_poly.pdbx_strand_id
1 'polypeptide(L)'
;MHKISNFTGQARHGWERMTPTFGMSRPHTDMAFRRPHGAPPMTPPTSIDPTVNLSFNVPFSSTLAGPDVEDVLHASPGALQRWTFPEGTLEGTSVHQLPVHTNNVEGLQRLCRKITEEKGGRVEATLTTSEAKAVPSLQRRPNGLVTNVCVTGDGEMARKMRARILNETPIMLRCATVDVDMHLIMDGSPKGIRASVLEHLDTLAAYTGADIFLLTPKLHDADSAVVSSYGYASDNGLDQRFRVAIYGDLESSEHAKTRVLIMIDQILKRHVDAIKLDSTMHTLVCGRTRKNIKLIEAATGTAIYFPPPFPQIFGYIPPGANRRSEDEVYITGETPEQIARAKQKLRELVMGVKIFVKDVVVSSSKIDNILLDRLDKVRKVMEMNGSYVLFPQLGSQRGLVRIQGTEVLHVERTVREIMALAGQFYSASWWIIMPDPAQGGLRAPSTADIRSMLSDICTNSEAEVSFDNLTFTINGSDDAVKAAMTVINQIPFVMRSQYQMRVKIELANEHKEFVSGKKNGKINKIMGQSNVQIIFDGFNEYNFYIDVCGNQYESTKNGLDLVEQEMPASISFHVPDQYHKRIIGIGGQHIQRIMKKYSVFVKFSNAMDRGGMGKEDDDIKVDNVICRTPARNAQSLDLVKQEIMDMVEKVDAEYVAERVVINRLYHRELLARMTEIDELEKKWNCKIEFPSTELASDVVTISGPEYQVPQAVDALLGMVPESHELHFQSSVELQDYFKCSDFLADVRTKLKEQYEVDINVDVGTDLPTTHEEGSSSPSPGPEDRVVLGYTRNNAGGLKDAIDFLISRLVAHGLDANTVKGAIPRPKSDSFEESLPFFDSKLLQHAPAPLSTDSPTRPNFSDETSERGSIFERLRKPGSISSFSSFIGRKNHSASPASFFKHASSNASKASLVSMESRDSGYRNPWNDSGVNLPEDDVPVLGSSHSHKSSNSNGWPTRFDAKFPFGTAPGDMTPKHDPRTSFDSGRPSTSNSTSGYPAPIGPPR
;
A
#
# COMPACT_ATOMS: atom_id res chain seq x y z
N MET A 1 32.95 13.71 -25.04
CA MET A 1 32.83 13.76 -26.51
C MET A 1 33.69 12.66 -27.11
N HIS A 2 33.21 11.91 -28.10
CA HIS A 2 33.96 11.49 -29.32
C HIS A 2 33.01 10.63 -30.18
N LYS A 3 33.13 10.72 -31.52
CA LYS A 3 32.33 9.93 -32.48
C LYS A 3 33.21 8.84 -33.10
N ILE A 4 32.70 7.62 -33.20
CA ILE A 4 33.10 6.65 -34.23
C ILE A 4 31.81 6.06 -34.82
N SER A 5 31.79 5.80 -36.12
CA SER A 5 30.63 5.40 -36.89
C SER A 5 31.01 4.41 -37.98
N ASN A 6 30.07 3.51 -38.31
CA ASN A 6 30.06 2.59 -39.46
C ASN A 6 31.08 1.46 -39.43
N PHE A 7 30.57 0.22 -39.47
CA PHE A 7 31.02 -0.77 -40.43
C PHE A 7 29.81 -1.55 -40.95
N THR A 8 29.82 -1.92 -42.23
CA THR A 8 28.75 -2.66 -42.90
C THR A 8 29.22 -4.07 -43.28
N GLY A 9 28.31 -5.04 -43.24
CA GLY A 9 28.59 -6.43 -43.66
C GLY A 9 27.32 -7.12 -44.12
N GLN A 10 27.36 -7.75 -45.29
CA GLN A 10 26.22 -8.47 -45.88
C GLN A 10 26.35 -9.98 -45.71
N ALA A 11 25.22 -10.65 -45.44
CA ALA A 11 24.98 -12.06 -45.75
C ALA A 11 23.48 -12.27 -46.05
N ARG A 12 23.11 -13.34 -46.76
CA ARG A 12 21.75 -13.60 -47.29
C ARG A 12 21.34 -15.07 -47.19
N HIS A 13 20.02 -15.31 -47.32
CA HIS A 13 19.32 -16.60 -47.55
C HIS A 13 19.19 -17.51 -46.31
N GLY A 14 18.12 -18.29 -46.13
CA GLY A 14 16.84 -18.46 -46.85
C GLY A 14 15.77 -19.05 -45.88
N TRP A 15 14.46 -19.06 -46.12
CA TRP A 15 13.71 -19.57 -47.28
C TRP A 15 12.38 -18.81 -47.55
N GLU A 16 11.71 -19.13 -48.65
CA GLU A 16 10.39 -18.60 -49.07
C GLU A 16 9.27 -19.65 -49.06
N ARG A 17 8.03 -19.16 -49.31
CA ARG A 17 6.77 -19.81 -49.74
C ARG A 17 5.74 -20.04 -48.62
N MET A 18 4.43 -19.89 -48.85
CA MET A 18 3.70 -19.94 -50.14
C MET A 18 2.36 -19.14 -50.11
N THR A 19 2.07 -18.33 -51.14
CA THR A 19 0.70 -17.91 -51.54
C THR A 19 0.69 -17.43 -53.00
N PRO A 20 -0.44 -17.50 -53.75
CA PRO A 20 -0.44 -17.38 -55.21
C PRO A 20 -0.66 -15.96 -55.76
N THR A 21 -0.16 -15.75 -56.98
CA THR A 21 -0.27 -14.51 -57.77
C THR A 21 -1.57 -14.39 -58.56
N PHE A 22 -2.08 -13.16 -58.67
CA PHE A 22 -2.66 -12.63 -59.91
C PHE A 22 -1.95 -11.30 -60.22
N GLY A 23 -1.82 -10.92 -61.50
CA GLY A 23 -1.17 -9.66 -61.86
C GLY A 23 -1.41 -9.26 -63.32
N MET A 24 -1.08 -8.00 -63.65
CA MET A 24 -0.95 -7.50 -65.03
C MET A 24 -0.01 -6.29 -65.09
N SER A 25 1.06 -6.46 -65.88
CA SER A 25 1.62 -5.51 -66.85
C SER A 25 1.62 -3.99 -66.59
N ARG A 26 2.84 -3.43 -66.51
CA ARG A 26 3.19 -2.08 -67.04
C ARG A 26 4.06 -2.25 -68.29
N PRO A 27 4.18 -1.20 -69.12
CA PRO A 27 5.52 -0.70 -69.44
C PRO A 27 5.69 0.80 -69.13
N HIS A 28 6.93 1.28 -69.22
CA HIS A 28 7.38 2.65 -68.93
C HIS A 28 8.05 3.23 -70.19
N THR A 29 7.93 4.54 -70.42
CA THR A 29 8.76 5.27 -71.39
C THR A 29 8.96 6.71 -70.94
N ASP A 30 10.22 7.10 -70.79
CA ASP A 30 10.64 8.44 -70.43
C ASP A 30 10.90 9.32 -71.67
N MET A 31 10.57 10.61 -71.58
CA MET A 31 11.32 11.67 -72.26
C MET A 31 11.31 12.94 -71.43
N ALA A 32 12.46 13.61 -71.35
CA ALA A 32 12.64 14.85 -70.60
C ALA A 32 12.96 16.01 -71.55
N PHE A 33 12.30 17.16 -71.34
CA PHE A 33 12.66 18.43 -71.98
C PHE A 33 12.73 19.55 -70.93
N ARG A 34 13.81 20.35 -70.97
CA ARG A 34 14.01 21.54 -70.13
C ARG A 34 13.65 22.82 -70.89
N ARG A 35 12.83 23.70 -70.29
CA ARG A 35 12.76 25.16 -70.55
C ARG A 35 11.93 25.84 -69.44
N PRO A 36 11.96 27.19 -69.30
CA PRO A 36 12.77 27.84 -68.26
C PRO A 36 11.93 28.43 -67.10
N HIS A 37 12.58 29.21 -66.21
CA HIS A 37 12.00 29.79 -65.00
C HIS A 37 10.65 30.50 -65.22
N GLY A 38 9.62 30.01 -64.53
CA GLY A 38 8.47 30.79 -64.06
C GLY A 38 8.57 31.01 -62.55
N ALA A 39 7.76 31.92 -62.00
CA ALA A 39 7.66 32.15 -60.56
C ALA A 39 7.21 30.87 -59.81
N PRO A 40 7.59 30.69 -58.52
CA PRO A 40 7.14 29.53 -57.75
C PRO A 40 5.60 29.51 -57.70
N PRO A 41 4.95 28.35 -57.90
CA PRO A 41 3.52 28.24 -57.69
C PRO A 41 3.23 28.55 -56.21
N MET A 42 2.21 29.36 -55.96
CA MET A 42 1.73 29.55 -54.59
C MET A 42 1.36 28.19 -54.03
N THR A 43 1.98 27.82 -52.90
CA THR A 43 1.56 26.63 -52.16
C THR A 43 0.07 26.77 -51.86
N PRO A 44 -0.78 25.74 -52.11
CA PRO A 44 -2.12 25.75 -51.55
C PRO A 44 -2.00 25.94 -50.03
N PRO A 45 -2.94 26.64 -49.38
CA PRO A 45 -2.88 26.83 -47.94
C PRO A 45 -2.75 25.46 -47.27
N THR A 46 -1.75 25.33 -46.40
CA THR A 46 -1.56 24.13 -45.58
C THR A 46 -2.88 23.77 -44.93
N SER A 47 -3.28 22.49 -45.02
CA SER A 47 -4.46 21.97 -44.33
C SER A 47 -4.43 22.44 -42.88
N ILE A 48 -5.42 23.23 -42.49
CA ILE A 48 -5.55 23.70 -41.11
C ILE A 48 -5.84 22.44 -40.28
N ASP A 49 -4.89 22.01 -39.46
CA ASP A 49 -5.10 20.88 -38.56
C ASP A 49 -6.32 21.16 -37.67
N PRO A 50 -7.20 20.17 -37.47
CA PRO A 50 -8.46 20.38 -36.77
C PRO A 50 -8.22 20.83 -35.33
N THR A 51 -8.93 21.88 -34.92
CA THR A 51 -8.88 22.38 -33.55
C THR A 51 -9.37 21.30 -32.59
N VAL A 52 -8.50 20.88 -31.68
CA VAL A 52 -8.80 19.95 -30.59
C VAL A 52 -9.12 20.75 -29.33
N ASN A 53 -10.22 20.40 -28.68
CA ASN A 53 -10.54 20.83 -27.32
C ASN A 53 -10.16 19.67 -26.41
N LEU A 54 -9.21 19.84 -25.49
CA LEU A 54 -8.67 18.78 -24.63
C LEU A 54 -8.88 19.16 -23.17
N SER A 55 -9.64 18.36 -22.43
CA SER A 55 -9.93 18.59 -21.01
C SER A 55 -9.36 17.45 -20.14
N PHE A 56 -8.76 17.83 -19.02
CA PHE A 56 -8.15 16.92 -18.05
C PHE A 56 -8.18 17.55 -16.65
N ASN A 57 -8.18 16.71 -15.63
CA ASN A 57 -8.14 17.14 -14.23
C ASN A 57 -6.69 17.29 -13.75
N VAL A 58 -6.41 18.23 -12.86
CA VAL A 58 -5.09 18.45 -12.28
C VAL A 58 -5.05 17.88 -10.86
N PRO A 59 -4.21 16.85 -10.58
CA PRO A 59 -4.23 16.14 -9.30
C PRO A 59 -3.47 16.91 -8.21
N PHE A 60 -4.14 17.89 -7.60
CA PHE A 60 -3.59 18.73 -6.53
C PHE A 60 -3.57 18.10 -5.13
N SER A 61 -4.18 16.93 -4.92
CA SER A 61 -4.45 16.37 -3.58
C SER A 61 -5.24 17.34 -2.69
N SER A 62 -6.33 17.93 -3.20
CA SER A 62 -7.13 18.97 -2.50
C SER A 62 -7.83 18.53 -1.20
N THR A 63 -7.71 17.25 -0.83
CA THR A 63 -8.15 16.65 0.43
C THR A 63 -7.04 16.49 1.47
N LEU A 64 -5.79 16.85 1.14
CA LEU A 64 -4.64 16.80 2.06
C LEU A 64 -4.73 17.96 3.07
N ALA A 65 -5.00 17.62 4.33
CA ALA A 65 -5.05 18.56 5.44
C ALA A 65 -3.64 18.87 6.00
N GLY A 66 -3.48 20.10 6.52
CA GLY A 66 -2.32 20.46 7.34
C GLY A 66 -2.31 19.76 8.70
N PRO A 67 -1.29 20.01 9.54
CA PRO A 67 -1.25 19.52 10.91
C PRO A 67 -2.22 20.30 11.80
N ASP A 68 -2.70 19.65 12.86
CA ASP A 68 -3.50 20.28 13.90
C ASP A 68 -2.67 21.34 14.64
N VAL A 69 -3.21 22.55 14.82
CA VAL A 69 -2.42 23.71 15.26
C VAL A 69 -1.88 23.55 16.68
N GLU A 70 -2.64 22.87 17.54
CA GLU A 70 -2.27 22.58 18.94
C GLU A 70 -1.11 21.57 19.05
N ASP A 71 -0.89 20.76 18.01
CA ASP A 71 0.24 19.83 17.91
C ASP A 71 1.55 20.53 17.47
N VAL A 72 1.51 21.74 16.90
CA VAL A 72 2.68 22.37 16.27
C VAL A 72 3.64 22.97 17.32
N LEU A 73 4.81 22.35 17.45
CA LEU A 73 5.92 22.85 18.28
C LEU A 73 6.85 23.78 17.51
N HIS A 74 7.05 23.53 16.22
CA HIS A 74 7.77 24.40 15.29
C HIS A 74 7.24 24.23 13.87
N ALA A 75 7.22 25.32 13.10
CA ALA A 75 6.84 25.32 11.70
C ALA A 75 7.83 26.17 10.90
N SER A 76 8.32 25.60 9.79
CA SER A 76 9.27 26.28 8.90
C SER A 76 8.69 27.57 8.27
N PRO A 77 9.52 28.53 7.82
CA PRO A 77 9.08 29.88 7.48
C PRO A 77 7.89 29.97 6.50
N GLY A 78 6.76 30.44 7.01
CA GLY A 78 5.51 30.60 6.27
C GLY A 78 4.68 29.32 6.11
N ALA A 79 5.15 28.16 6.58
CA ALA A 79 4.47 26.88 6.41
C ALA A 79 3.13 26.84 7.18
N LEU A 80 3.09 27.37 8.40
CA LEU A 80 1.87 27.47 9.20
C LEU A 80 0.78 28.24 8.42
N GLN A 81 1.11 29.41 7.88
CA GLN A 81 0.21 30.24 7.07
C GLN A 81 -0.18 29.62 5.71
N ARG A 82 0.49 28.54 5.28
CA ARG A 82 0.12 27.76 4.09
C ARG A 82 -0.86 26.63 4.43
N TRP A 83 -0.67 25.95 5.56
CA TRP A 83 -1.35 24.69 5.90
C TRP A 83 -2.42 24.79 6.98
N THR A 84 -2.55 25.91 7.70
CA THR A 84 -3.65 26.16 8.65
C THR A 84 -4.67 27.13 8.05
N PHE A 85 -5.89 27.11 8.57
CA PHE A 85 -6.88 28.15 8.27
C PHE A 85 -6.51 29.48 8.99
N PRO A 86 -6.85 30.65 8.42
CA PRO A 86 -6.74 31.93 9.12
C PRO A 86 -7.67 32.01 10.34
N GLU A 87 -7.28 32.81 11.35
CA GLU A 87 -8.11 33.09 12.52
C GLU A 87 -9.51 33.62 12.13
N GLY A 88 -10.55 33.11 12.78
CA GLY A 88 -11.95 33.47 12.49
C GLY A 88 -12.58 32.72 11.30
N THR A 89 -11.87 31.78 10.67
CA THR A 89 -12.48 30.83 9.72
C THR A 89 -13.51 29.94 10.44
N LEU A 90 -14.63 29.61 9.78
CA LEU A 90 -15.68 28.80 10.37
C LEU A 90 -15.23 27.35 10.58
N GLU A 91 -15.60 26.77 11.73
CA GLU A 91 -15.41 25.35 12.02
C GLU A 91 -16.13 24.48 10.98
N GLY A 92 -15.51 23.38 10.56
CA GLY A 92 -16.02 22.54 9.46
C GLY A 92 -15.77 23.09 8.04
N THR A 93 -15.02 24.18 7.88
CA THR A 93 -14.57 24.64 6.56
C THR A 93 -13.76 23.55 5.85
N SER A 94 -14.08 23.30 4.58
CA SER A 94 -13.51 22.20 3.80
C SER A 94 -12.02 22.40 3.49
N VAL A 95 -11.23 21.34 3.69
CA VAL A 95 -9.76 21.28 3.51
C VAL A 95 -9.26 21.95 2.22
N HIS A 96 -9.99 21.82 1.10
CA HIS A 96 -9.62 22.39 -0.18
C HIS A 96 -9.55 23.94 -0.20
N GLN A 97 -10.05 24.62 0.83
CA GLN A 97 -10.00 26.08 1.00
C GLN A 97 -8.74 26.54 1.78
N LEU A 98 -7.90 25.62 2.27
CA LEU A 98 -6.63 25.97 2.90
C LEU A 98 -5.78 26.86 1.97
N PRO A 99 -4.98 27.79 2.52
CA PRO A 99 -4.21 28.74 1.71
C PRO A 99 -3.32 28.07 0.67
N VAL A 100 -2.68 26.93 0.97
CA VAL A 100 -1.87 26.17 0.00
C VAL A 100 -2.68 25.74 -1.23
N HIS A 101 -3.86 25.14 -1.03
CA HIS A 101 -4.70 24.64 -2.13
C HIS A 101 -5.25 25.80 -2.97
N THR A 102 -5.68 26.88 -2.32
CA THR A 102 -6.13 28.11 -3.00
C THR A 102 -5.01 28.73 -3.83
N ASN A 103 -3.81 28.90 -3.26
CA ASN A 103 -2.62 29.43 -3.95
C ASN A 103 -2.22 28.57 -5.16
N ASN A 104 -2.37 27.25 -5.08
CA ASN A 104 -2.08 26.32 -6.18
C ASN A 104 -3.07 26.48 -7.35
N VAL A 105 -4.37 26.59 -7.06
CA VAL A 105 -5.41 26.86 -8.08
C VAL A 105 -5.20 28.23 -8.72
N GLU A 106 -4.88 29.27 -7.95
CA GLU A 106 -4.51 30.59 -8.49
C GLU A 106 -3.23 30.56 -9.32
N GLY A 107 -2.22 29.79 -8.91
CA GLY A 107 -0.97 29.59 -9.64
C GLY A 107 -1.22 28.99 -11.02
N LEU A 108 -2.06 27.94 -11.07
CA LEU A 108 -2.49 27.33 -12.31
C LEU A 108 -3.36 28.27 -13.16
N GLN A 109 -4.26 29.06 -12.56
CA GLN A 109 -5.05 30.04 -13.29
C GLN A 109 -4.15 31.11 -13.95
N ARG A 110 -3.10 31.56 -13.24
CA ARG A 110 -2.06 32.46 -13.79
C ARG A 110 -1.29 31.80 -14.92
N LEU A 111 -0.94 30.51 -14.81
CA LEU A 111 -0.26 29.75 -15.87
C LEU A 111 -1.14 29.58 -17.13
N CYS A 112 -2.41 29.21 -16.98
CA CYS A 112 -3.36 29.08 -18.09
C CYS A 112 -3.59 30.41 -18.83
N ARG A 113 -3.69 31.52 -18.09
CA ARG A 113 -3.72 32.87 -18.67
C ARG A 113 -2.45 33.17 -19.47
N LYS A 114 -1.28 32.94 -18.88
CA LYS A 114 0.03 33.14 -19.53
C LYS A 114 0.19 32.30 -20.80
N ILE A 115 -0.27 31.05 -20.80
CA ILE A 115 -0.27 30.17 -22.00
C ILE A 115 -1.12 30.78 -23.13
N THR A 116 -2.29 31.32 -22.80
CA THR A 116 -3.21 31.95 -23.77
C THR A 116 -2.62 33.25 -24.35
N GLU A 117 -2.02 34.09 -23.50
CA GLU A 117 -1.35 35.34 -23.89
C GLU A 117 -0.08 35.08 -24.72
N GLU A 118 0.80 34.17 -24.30
CA GLU A 118 2.05 33.80 -24.98
C GLU A 118 1.87 33.24 -26.41
N LYS A 119 0.64 32.85 -26.80
CA LYS A 119 0.33 32.21 -28.09
C LYS A 119 -0.64 33.01 -28.96
N GLY A 120 -1.02 34.22 -28.55
CA GLY A 120 -1.78 35.16 -29.38
C GLY A 120 -3.08 34.57 -29.96
N GLY A 121 -3.82 33.80 -29.14
CA GLY A 121 -5.08 33.18 -29.54
C GLY A 121 -4.96 31.90 -30.40
N ARG A 122 -3.75 31.39 -30.70
CA ARG A 122 -3.59 30.06 -31.34
C ARG A 122 -3.87 28.90 -30.39
N VAL A 123 -3.75 29.16 -29.09
CA VAL A 123 -4.12 28.25 -28.00
C VAL A 123 -4.85 29.05 -26.95
N GLU A 124 -5.94 28.51 -26.42
CA GLU A 124 -6.68 29.04 -25.27
C GLU A 124 -6.66 27.97 -24.18
N ALA A 125 -6.27 28.35 -22.95
CA ALA A 125 -6.29 27.45 -21.79
C ALA A 125 -7.18 28.05 -20.70
N THR A 126 -8.28 27.38 -20.38
CA THR A 126 -9.24 27.79 -19.37
C THR A 126 -9.32 26.79 -18.23
N LEU A 127 -9.25 27.31 -17.01
CA LEU A 127 -9.41 26.56 -15.76
C LEU A 127 -10.86 26.65 -15.29
N THR A 128 -11.41 25.51 -14.87
CA THR A 128 -12.70 25.41 -14.16
C THR A 128 -12.45 24.69 -12.85
N THR A 129 -13.11 25.13 -11.78
CA THR A 129 -13.02 24.48 -10.47
C THR A 129 -14.42 24.19 -9.95
N SER A 130 -14.66 22.95 -9.53
CA SER A 130 -16.00 22.46 -9.21
C SER A 130 -15.93 21.25 -8.28
N GLU A 131 -16.84 21.17 -7.32
CA GLU A 131 -17.07 19.95 -6.56
C GLU A 131 -17.74 18.90 -7.45
N ALA A 132 -17.31 17.63 -7.33
CA ALA A 132 -17.90 16.54 -8.07
C ALA A 132 -19.34 16.29 -7.59
N LYS A 133 -20.32 16.27 -8.51
CA LYS A 133 -21.71 16.00 -8.16
C LYS A 133 -21.84 14.52 -7.82
N ALA A 134 -22.48 14.20 -6.69
CA ALA A 134 -22.74 12.82 -6.28
C ALA A 134 -23.72 12.15 -7.26
N VAL A 135 -23.20 11.42 -8.25
CA VAL A 135 -24.00 10.63 -9.19
C VAL A 135 -24.44 9.34 -8.50
N PRO A 136 -25.75 9.06 -8.32
CA PRO A 136 -26.22 7.95 -7.49
C PRO A 136 -25.74 6.55 -7.90
N SER A 137 -25.31 6.36 -9.15
CA SER A 137 -24.77 5.10 -9.67
C SER A 137 -23.28 4.87 -9.44
N LEU A 138 -22.57 5.78 -8.74
CA LEU A 138 -21.11 5.74 -8.55
C LEU A 138 -20.76 5.96 -7.06
N GLN A 139 -21.05 4.95 -6.22
CA GLN A 139 -20.93 5.01 -4.75
C GLN A 139 -19.49 5.11 -4.17
N ARG A 140 -18.48 5.45 -4.98
CA ARG A 140 -17.07 5.54 -4.55
C ARG A 140 -16.35 6.72 -5.22
N ARG A 141 -16.56 7.93 -4.70
CA ARG A 141 -15.71 9.09 -5.02
C ARG A 141 -15.32 9.85 -3.76
N PRO A 142 -14.10 10.41 -3.69
CA PRO A 142 -13.71 11.30 -2.61
C PRO A 142 -14.50 12.61 -2.72
N ASN A 143 -15.11 13.06 -1.62
CA ASN A 143 -15.67 14.40 -1.53
C ASN A 143 -14.50 15.40 -1.62
N GLY A 144 -14.46 16.21 -2.67
CA GLY A 144 -13.32 17.09 -2.92
C GLY A 144 -13.54 18.05 -4.09
N LEU A 145 -12.69 19.09 -4.11
CA LEU A 145 -12.68 20.12 -5.14
C LEU A 145 -11.87 19.62 -6.33
N VAL A 146 -12.53 19.40 -7.47
CA VAL A 146 -11.88 19.03 -8.72
C VAL A 146 -11.48 20.30 -9.46
N THR A 147 -10.21 20.40 -9.83
CA THR A 147 -9.72 21.45 -10.73
C THR A 147 -9.48 20.85 -12.11
N ASN A 148 -10.22 21.34 -13.10
CA ASN A 148 -10.14 20.94 -14.49
C ASN A 148 -9.45 22.03 -15.33
N VAL A 149 -8.71 21.63 -16.35
CA VAL A 149 -8.21 22.55 -17.38
C VAL A 149 -8.64 22.05 -18.74
N CYS A 150 -9.27 22.92 -19.52
CA CYS A 150 -9.58 22.70 -20.93
C CYS A 150 -8.65 23.57 -21.80
N VAL A 151 -7.91 22.92 -22.69
CA VAL A 151 -6.97 23.50 -23.64
C VAL A 151 -7.51 23.36 -25.06
N THR A 152 -7.68 24.46 -25.76
CA THR A 152 -8.20 24.51 -27.15
C THR A 152 -7.10 25.00 -28.07
N GLY A 153 -6.77 24.25 -29.14
CA GLY A 153 -5.71 24.59 -30.08
C GLY A 153 -5.50 23.51 -31.14
N ASP A 154 -4.37 23.52 -31.86
CA ASP A 154 -3.99 22.35 -32.66
C ASP A 154 -3.65 21.14 -31.78
N GLY A 155 -3.82 19.93 -32.30
CA GLY A 155 -3.73 18.70 -31.50
C GLY A 155 -2.35 18.41 -30.89
N GLU A 156 -1.25 18.82 -31.53
CA GLU A 156 0.10 18.64 -30.95
C GLU A 156 0.34 19.66 -29.84
N MET A 157 0.03 20.93 -30.11
CA MET A 157 0.23 22.02 -29.17
C MET A 157 -0.69 21.91 -27.95
N ALA A 158 -1.93 21.41 -28.10
CA ALA A 158 -2.83 21.14 -26.99
C ALA A 158 -2.24 20.10 -26.02
N ARG A 159 -1.74 18.96 -26.54
CA ARG A 159 -1.02 17.95 -25.74
C ARG A 159 0.26 18.51 -25.11
N LYS A 160 0.99 19.36 -25.84
CA LYS A 160 2.21 20.03 -25.35
C LYS A 160 1.92 21.03 -24.23
N MET A 161 0.79 21.74 -24.27
CA MET A 161 0.37 22.64 -23.19
C MET A 161 -0.18 21.86 -21.98
N ARG A 162 -0.91 20.75 -22.18
CA ARG A 162 -1.21 19.80 -21.08
C ARG A 162 0.07 19.31 -20.40
N ALA A 163 1.06 18.86 -21.17
CA ALA A 163 2.36 18.44 -20.64
C ALA A 163 3.05 19.59 -19.88
N ARG A 164 3.06 20.81 -20.42
CA ARG A 164 3.58 22.00 -19.75
C ARG A 164 2.88 22.24 -18.41
N ILE A 165 1.55 22.22 -18.39
CA ILE A 165 0.73 22.43 -17.18
C ILE A 165 1.10 21.42 -16.09
N LEU A 166 1.12 20.12 -16.42
CA LEU A 166 1.45 19.06 -15.45
C LEU A 166 2.92 19.10 -14.96
N ASN A 167 3.81 19.78 -15.69
CA ASN A 167 5.23 19.90 -15.33
C ASN A 167 5.62 21.27 -14.74
N GLU A 168 4.78 22.30 -14.84
CA GLU A 168 4.96 23.63 -14.22
C GLU A 168 4.08 23.84 -12.95
N THR A 169 3.35 22.80 -12.51
CA THR A 169 2.37 22.86 -11.40
C THR A 169 2.73 21.90 -10.26
N PRO A 170 2.56 22.28 -8.97
CA PRO A 170 2.74 21.38 -7.83
C PRO A 170 1.60 20.35 -7.74
N ILE A 171 1.74 19.25 -8.48
CA ILE A 171 0.81 18.11 -8.45
C ILE A 171 1.27 17.01 -7.49
N MET A 172 0.35 16.12 -7.12
CA MET A 172 0.59 14.97 -6.24
C MET A 172 1.21 15.36 -4.89
N LEU A 173 0.70 16.46 -4.29
CA LEU A 173 1.09 16.88 -2.96
C LEU A 173 0.79 15.78 -1.92
N ARG A 174 1.67 15.64 -0.95
CA ARG A 174 1.58 14.66 0.14
C ARG A 174 2.25 15.16 1.41
N CYS A 175 1.95 14.48 2.51
CA CYS A 175 2.73 14.55 3.74
C CYS A 175 3.53 13.25 3.91
N ALA A 176 4.78 13.36 4.36
CA ALA A 176 5.60 12.26 4.84
C ALA A 176 6.01 12.54 6.30
N THR A 177 6.05 11.51 7.14
CA THR A 177 6.34 11.65 8.57
C THR A 177 7.65 10.95 8.94
N VAL A 178 8.41 11.54 9.85
CA VAL A 178 9.57 10.92 10.51
C VAL A 178 9.43 11.12 12.02
N ASP A 179 9.19 10.04 12.76
CA ASP A 179 9.09 10.10 14.23
C ASP A 179 10.48 10.25 14.86
N VAL A 180 10.62 11.05 15.92
CA VAL A 180 11.91 11.40 16.53
C VAL A 180 11.86 11.34 18.05
N ASP A 181 12.75 10.55 18.62
CA ASP A 181 12.90 10.34 20.06
C ASP A 181 13.23 11.65 20.79
N MET A 182 12.49 11.93 21.88
CA MET A 182 12.56 13.18 22.64
C MET A 182 13.99 13.59 23.03
N HIS A 183 14.81 12.65 23.47
CA HIS A 183 16.19 12.89 23.94
C HIS A 183 17.14 13.38 22.83
N LEU A 184 16.80 13.21 21.55
CA LEU A 184 17.60 13.66 20.42
C LEU A 184 17.43 15.16 20.13
N ILE A 185 16.27 15.74 20.47
CA ILE A 185 15.94 17.13 20.12
C ILE A 185 15.75 18.07 21.31
N MET A 186 15.58 17.55 22.54
CA MET A 186 15.45 18.38 23.74
C MET A 186 16.81 18.84 24.30
N ASP A 187 16.86 20.07 24.79
CA ASP A 187 18.09 20.78 25.20
C ASP A 187 18.39 20.66 26.71
N GLY A 188 18.20 19.46 27.28
CA GLY A 188 18.36 19.16 28.70
C GLY A 188 17.30 19.78 29.63
N SER A 189 16.77 20.96 29.29
CA SER A 189 15.61 21.55 29.95
C SER A 189 14.31 20.81 29.57
N PRO A 190 13.33 20.67 30.47
CA PRO A 190 12.12 19.88 30.23
C PRO A 190 11.11 20.53 29.26
N LYS A 191 11.45 21.66 28.63
CA LYS A 191 10.59 22.40 27.69
C LYS A 191 11.33 23.02 26.48
N GLY A 192 12.66 23.01 26.45
CA GLY A 192 13.44 23.61 25.36
C GLY A 192 13.82 22.59 24.28
N ILE A 193 13.42 22.85 23.04
CA ILE A 193 13.94 22.14 21.86
C ILE A 193 15.24 22.84 21.44
N ARG A 194 16.26 22.06 21.06
CA ARG A 194 17.59 22.57 20.65
C ARG A 194 17.44 23.50 19.44
N ALA A 195 17.87 24.76 19.59
CA ALA A 195 17.80 25.76 18.53
C ALA A 195 18.49 25.31 17.22
N SER A 196 19.60 24.57 17.32
CA SER A 196 20.32 24.01 16.18
C SER A 196 19.55 22.93 15.40
N VAL A 197 18.57 22.26 16.03
CA VAL A 197 17.67 21.34 15.32
C VAL A 197 16.63 22.15 14.54
N LEU A 198 16.06 23.19 15.14
CA LEU A 198 15.07 24.06 14.48
C LEU A 198 15.68 24.81 13.28
N GLU A 199 16.87 25.41 13.46
CA GLU A 199 17.62 26.08 12.39
C GLU A 199 17.96 25.11 11.23
N HIS A 200 18.30 23.85 11.54
CA HIS A 200 18.56 22.85 10.51
C HIS A 200 17.27 22.42 9.80
N LEU A 201 16.14 22.24 10.50
CA LEU A 201 14.84 21.97 9.86
C LEU A 201 14.42 23.11 8.92
N ASP A 202 14.61 24.38 9.33
CA ASP A 202 14.31 25.54 8.50
C ASP A 202 15.25 25.63 7.28
N THR A 203 16.53 25.32 7.48
CA THR A 203 17.52 25.24 6.39
C THR A 203 17.17 24.13 5.39
N LEU A 204 16.68 22.97 5.88
CA LEU A 204 16.22 21.87 5.01
C LEU A 204 14.93 22.23 4.27
N ALA A 205 13.97 22.88 4.92
CA ALA A 205 12.75 23.37 4.28
C ALA A 205 13.09 24.36 3.16
N ALA A 206 13.93 25.36 3.42
CA ALA A 206 14.39 26.34 2.43
C ALA A 206 15.20 25.68 1.29
N TYR A 207 16.06 24.71 1.58
CA TYR A 207 16.88 24.02 0.58
C TYR A 207 16.07 23.11 -0.35
N THR A 208 15.04 22.43 0.18
CA THR A 208 14.23 21.43 -0.54
C THR A 208 12.90 21.95 -1.07
N GLY A 209 12.42 23.09 -0.58
CA GLY A 209 11.09 23.64 -0.92
C GLY A 209 9.92 22.88 -0.29
N ALA A 210 10.18 21.99 0.66
CA ALA A 210 9.15 21.29 1.42
C ALA A 210 8.77 22.09 2.69
N ASP A 211 7.49 22.06 3.04
CA ASP A 211 6.96 22.63 4.28
C ASP A 211 7.13 21.64 5.43
N ILE A 212 8.07 21.92 6.33
CA ILE A 212 8.42 21.06 7.45
C ILE A 212 7.81 21.60 8.75
N PHE A 213 7.23 20.70 9.55
CA PHE A 213 6.71 20.93 10.89
C PHE A 213 7.32 19.93 11.87
N LEU A 214 7.56 20.37 13.10
CA LEU A 214 7.81 19.50 14.25
C LEU A 214 6.57 19.51 15.13
N LEU A 215 6.00 18.33 15.35
CA LEU A 215 4.76 18.13 16.09
C LEU A 215 5.00 17.37 17.40
N THR A 216 4.11 17.59 18.36
CA THR A 216 3.90 16.78 19.57
C THR A 216 3.83 15.27 19.27
N PRO A 217 4.03 14.40 20.27
CA PRO A 217 3.58 13.01 20.20
C PRO A 217 2.06 12.93 20.08
N LYS A 218 1.52 11.88 19.45
CA LYS A 218 0.06 11.72 19.34
C LYS A 218 -0.54 11.30 20.67
N LEU A 219 -1.40 12.14 21.24
CA LEU A 219 -2.33 11.70 22.27
C LEU A 219 -3.35 10.74 21.63
N HIS A 220 -3.35 9.48 22.05
CA HIS A 220 -4.31 8.49 21.57
C HIS A 220 -5.64 8.63 22.33
N ASP A 221 -6.74 8.78 21.59
CA ASP A 221 -8.09 8.71 22.14
C ASP A 221 -8.37 7.31 22.72
N ALA A 222 -8.98 7.27 23.91
CA ALA A 222 -9.14 6.04 24.70
C ALA A 222 -9.95 4.95 23.98
N ASP A 223 -10.89 5.32 23.12
CA ASP A 223 -11.71 4.39 22.33
C ASP A 223 -10.88 3.55 21.33
N SER A 224 -9.70 4.03 20.92
CA SER A 224 -8.82 3.29 20.00
C SER A 224 -8.13 2.10 20.68
N ALA A 225 -8.06 2.04 22.01
CA ALA A 225 -7.40 0.97 22.76
C ALA A 225 -8.09 -0.40 22.61
N VAL A 226 -9.34 -0.44 22.14
CA VAL A 226 -10.12 -1.67 21.93
C VAL A 226 -9.56 -2.53 20.79
N VAL A 227 -8.85 -1.93 19.83
CA VAL A 227 -8.15 -2.68 18.75
C VAL A 227 -6.90 -3.40 19.29
N SER A 228 -6.22 -2.80 20.26
CA SER A 228 -4.94 -3.24 20.87
C SER A 228 -5.03 -4.52 21.73
N SER A 229 -6.06 -5.34 21.53
CA SER A 229 -6.36 -6.56 22.31
C SER A 229 -5.30 -7.68 22.22
N TYR A 230 -4.31 -7.56 21.34
CA TYR A 230 -3.18 -8.49 21.18
C TYR A 230 -1.90 -8.07 21.93
N GLY A 231 -2.02 -7.71 23.21
CA GLY A 231 -1.00 -7.94 24.26
C GLY A 231 0.36 -7.22 24.24
N TYR A 232 0.89 -6.77 23.09
CA TYR A 232 2.28 -6.31 22.97
C TYR A 232 2.50 -4.79 23.03
N ALA A 233 1.42 -4.00 22.99
CA ALA A 233 1.43 -2.54 23.06
C ALA A 233 1.47 -2.01 24.52
N SER A 234 2.34 -2.58 25.35
CA SER A 234 2.56 -2.14 26.74
C SER A 234 3.57 -0.99 26.80
N ASP A 235 3.07 0.25 26.72
CA ASP A 235 3.75 1.53 26.98
C ASP A 235 5.20 1.58 26.48
N ASN A 236 5.36 1.44 25.16
CA ASN A 236 6.67 1.24 24.52
C ASN A 236 7.54 2.52 24.47
N GLY A 237 7.09 3.64 25.03
CA GLY A 237 7.71 4.97 24.86
C GLY A 237 7.66 5.55 23.43
N LEU A 238 7.40 4.73 22.41
CA LEU A 238 7.30 5.13 20.99
C LEU A 238 6.18 6.15 20.74
N ASP A 239 5.11 6.06 21.50
CA ASP A 239 3.95 6.98 21.47
C ASP A 239 4.27 8.35 22.07
N GLN A 240 5.43 8.49 22.75
CA GLN A 240 5.94 9.74 23.34
C GLN A 240 6.99 10.42 22.44
N ARG A 241 7.17 9.95 21.19
CA ARG A 241 8.09 10.55 20.21
C ARG A 241 7.44 11.73 19.48
N PHE A 242 8.22 12.77 19.21
CA PHE A 242 7.79 13.88 18.36
C PHE A 242 7.68 13.44 16.90
N ARG A 243 6.90 14.14 16.08
CA ARG A 243 6.71 13.82 14.66
C ARG A 243 7.23 14.96 13.78
N VAL A 244 8.19 14.70 12.90
CA VAL A 244 8.55 15.65 11.84
C VAL A 244 7.66 15.37 10.64
N ALA A 245 6.69 16.24 10.40
CA ALA A 245 5.77 16.17 9.27
C ALA A 245 6.28 17.04 8.11
N ILE A 246 6.30 16.47 6.90
CA ILE A 246 6.99 17.02 5.73
C ILE A 246 6.02 17.07 4.55
N TYR A 247 5.53 18.26 4.24
CA TYR A 247 4.55 18.52 3.19
C TYR A 247 5.24 18.99 1.89
N GLY A 248 4.84 18.45 0.75
CA GLY A 248 5.38 18.87 -0.55
C GLY A 248 4.99 17.97 -1.71
N ASP A 249 5.59 18.22 -2.88
CA ASP A 249 5.49 17.34 -4.04
C ASP A 249 6.30 16.03 -3.85
N LEU A 250 6.17 15.12 -4.83
CA LEU A 250 6.77 13.79 -4.81
C LEU A 250 8.29 13.77 -4.57
N GLU A 251 9.05 14.66 -5.21
CA GLU A 251 10.52 14.67 -5.12
C GLU A 251 10.99 15.49 -3.90
N SER A 252 10.37 16.64 -3.66
CA SER A 252 10.74 17.53 -2.54
C SER A 252 10.48 16.89 -1.18
N SER A 253 9.35 16.20 -1.00
CA SER A 253 9.02 15.53 0.28
C SER A 253 10.00 14.41 0.62
N GLU A 254 10.42 13.62 -0.39
CA GLU A 254 11.40 12.54 -0.19
C GLU A 254 12.79 13.10 0.05
N HIS A 255 13.17 14.18 -0.64
CA HIS A 255 14.46 14.82 -0.40
C HIS A 255 14.58 15.33 1.05
N ALA A 256 13.54 16.03 1.53
CA ALA A 256 13.45 16.50 2.91
C ALA A 256 13.48 15.34 3.90
N LYS A 257 12.66 14.30 3.71
CA LYS A 257 12.66 13.09 4.55
C LYS A 257 14.04 12.44 4.65
N THR A 258 14.73 12.22 3.52
CA THR A 258 16.09 11.66 3.52
C THR A 258 17.08 12.54 4.27
N ARG A 259 16.98 13.87 4.15
CA ARG A 259 17.86 14.80 4.88
C ARG A 259 17.54 14.88 6.37
N VAL A 260 16.27 14.76 6.80
CA VAL A 260 15.88 14.65 8.22
C VAL A 260 16.42 13.35 8.84
N LEU A 261 16.37 12.22 8.12
CA LEU A 261 16.99 10.98 8.59
C LEU A 261 18.52 11.11 8.77
N ILE A 262 19.20 11.77 7.82
CA ILE A 262 20.64 12.06 7.90
C ILE A 262 20.97 13.04 9.04
N MET A 263 20.11 14.03 9.31
CA MET A 263 20.24 14.91 10.47
C MET A 263 20.15 14.13 11.79
N ILE A 264 19.23 13.17 11.90
CA ILE A 264 19.10 12.30 13.08
C ILE A 264 20.38 11.47 13.27
N ASP A 265 20.96 10.94 12.19
CA ASP A 265 22.25 10.27 12.25
C ASP A 265 23.40 11.18 12.73
N GLN A 266 23.43 12.44 12.26
CA GLN A 266 24.42 13.42 12.71
C GLN A 266 24.26 13.79 14.20
N ILE A 267 23.02 13.88 14.71
CA ILE A 267 22.73 14.06 16.14
C ILE A 267 23.22 12.84 16.95
N LEU A 268 23.07 11.63 16.39
CA LEU A 268 23.63 10.38 16.91
C LEU A 268 25.16 10.25 16.68
N LYS A 269 25.85 11.34 16.32
CA LYS A 269 27.30 11.44 16.09
C LYS A 269 27.84 10.52 14.98
N ARG A 270 26.97 10.06 14.08
CA ARG A 270 27.36 9.21 12.94
C ARG A 270 27.97 10.08 11.83
N HIS A 271 29.02 9.56 11.19
CA HIS A 271 29.60 10.17 10.00
C HIS A 271 28.68 9.98 8.80
N VAL A 272 28.75 10.91 7.85
CA VAL A 272 27.95 10.94 6.61
C VAL A 272 28.89 11.15 5.43
N ASP A 273 28.74 10.35 4.37
CA ASP A 273 29.50 10.49 3.14
C ASP A 273 28.65 10.00 1.94
N ALA A 274 29.03 10.36 0.72
CA ALA A 274 28.27 10.11 -0.50
C ALA A 274 29.06 9.27 -1.54
N ILE A 275 28.36 8.43 -2.30
CA ILE A 275 28.91 7.76 -3.49
C ILE A 275 28.02 8.06 -4.70
N LYS A 276 28.65 8.38 -5.84
CA LYS A 276 27.96 8.56 -7.12
C LYS A 276 27.87 7.22 -7.86
N LEU A 277 26.65 6.81 -8.18
CA LEU A 277 26.27 5.59 -8.92
C LEU A 277 25.24 5.98 -9.99
N ASP A 278 25.32 5.40 -11.18
CA ASP A 278 24.31 5.63 -12.24
C ASP A 278 22.91 5.24 -11.75
N SER A 279 21.89 6.08 -11.96
CA SER A 279 20.52 5.85 -11.45
C SER A 279 19.89 4.55 -11.95
N THR A 280 20.29 4.07 -13.14
CA THR A 280 19.87 2.76 -13.67
C THR A 280 20.40 1.59 -12.85
N MET A 281 21.53 1.77 -12.14
CA MET A 281 22.14 0.74 -11.32
C MET A 281 21.50 0.63 -9.94
N HIS A 282 20.75 1.63 -9.47
CA HIS A 282 20.35 1.72 -8.04
C HIS A 282 19.52 0.51 -7.60
N THR A 283 18.43 0.18 -8.29
CA THR A 283 17.65 -1.02 -7.96
C THR A 283 18.32 -2.32 -8.40
N LEU A 284 19.22 -2.29 -9.39
CA LEU A 284 19.97 -3.46 -9.85
C LEU A 284 21.00 -3.93 -8.82
N VAL A 285 21.72 -3.00 -8.17
CA VAL A 285 22.65 -3.35 -7.08
C VAL A 285 21.91 -3.73 -5.81
N CYS A 286 20.71 -3.22 -5.58
CA CYS A 286 19.85 -3.65 -4.47
C CYS A 286 19.49 -5.14 -4.53
N GLY A 287 19.32 -5.68 -5.74
CA GLY A 287 18.76 -7.01 -5.94
C GLY A 287 17.30 -7.11 -5.50
N ARG A 288 16.73 -8.31 -5.62
CA ARG A 288 15.35 -8.60 -5.20
C ARG A 288 15.18 -8.37 -3.70
N THR A 289 14.04 -7.79 -3.30
CA THR A 289 13.68 -7.41 -1.91
C THR A 289 14.78 -6.63 -1.16
N ARG A 290 15.64 -5.92 -1.91
CA ARG A 290 16.84 -5.21 -1.43
C ARG A 290 17.84 -6.10 -0.66
N LYS A 291 17.84 -7.43 -0.89
CA LYS A 291 18.69 -8.42 -0.20
C LYS A 291 20.18 -8.02 -0.18
N ASN A 292 20.70 -7.49 -1.28
CA ASN A 292 22.11 -7.11 -1.36
C ASN A 292 22.46 -5.90 -0.49
N ILE A 293 21.57 -4.90 -0.36
CA ILE A 293 21.84 -3.72 0.48
C ILE A 293 21.79 -4.14 1.94
N LYS A 294 20.76 -4.89 2.34
CA LYS A 294 20.61 -5.44 3.70
C LYS A 294 21.87 -6.24 4.12
N LEU A 295 22.46 -7.01 3.20
CA LEU A 295 23.74 -7.71 3.40
C LEU A 295 24.99 -6.80 3.45
N ILE A 296 24.99 -5.63 2.80
CA ILE A 296 26.07 -4.64 2.93
C ILE A 296 25.95 -3.88 4.26
N GLU A 297 24.75 -3.38 4.59
CA GLU A 297 24.44 -2.67 5.83
C GLU A 297 24.79 -3.56 7.03
N ALA A 298 24.28 -4.80 7.07
CA ALA A 298 24.64 -5.83 8.06
C ALA A 298 26.17 -6.04 8.17
N ALA A 299 26.85 -6.25 7.04
CA ALA A 299 28.27 -6.56 7.04
C ALA A 299 29.19 -5.38 7.37
N THR A 300 28.67 -4.14 7.50
CA THR A 300 29.48 -2.92 7.66
C THR A 300 29.05 -1.99 8.79
N GLY A 301 27.84 -2.12 9.36
CA GLY A 301 27.33 -1.23 10.40
C GLY A 301 26.87 0.14 9.87
N THR A 302 26.63 0.26 8.56
CA THR A 302 26.18 1.49 7.90
C THR A 302 24.70 1.45 7.57
N ALA A 303 24.06 2.61 7.42
CA ALA A 303 22.76 2.75 6.77
C ALA A 303 22.93 3.43 5.39
N ILE A 304 22.18 2.99 4.38
CA ILE A 304 22.36 3.40 2.97
C ILE A 304 21.06 4.02 2.41
N TYR A 305 21.17 5.23 1.88
CA TYR A 305 20.04 6.05 1.41
C TYR A 305 20.13 6.33 -0.09
N PHE A 306 19.38 5.57 -0.88
CA PHE A 306 19.24 5.82 -2.31
C PHE A 306 18.31 7.03 -2.59
N PRO A 307 18.48 7.75 -3.70
CA PRO A 307 17.48 8.72 -4.16
C PRO A 307 16.18 8.01 -4.61
N PRO A 308 15.06 8.73 -4.78
CA PRO A 308 13.82 8.16 -5.29
C PRO A 308 14.03 7.48 -6.66
N PRO A 309 13.39 6.31 -6.92
CA PRO A 309 13.64 5.51 -8.13
C PRO A 309 13.06 6.12 -9.42
N PHE A 310 12.37 7.26 -9.32
CA PHE A 310 11.60 7.90 -10.39
C PHE A 310 12.02 9.37 -10.64
N PRO A 311 13.33 9.66 -10.85
CA PRO A 311 13.79 11.03 -11.03
C PRO A 311 13.30 11.65 -12.34
N GLN A 312 13.03 12.95 -12.33
CA GLN A 312 12.60 13.76 -13.49
C GLN A 312 11.30 13.29 -14.19
N ILE A 313 10.55 12.35 -13.62
CA ILE A 313 9.23 11.97 -14.13
C ILE A 313 8.28 13.18 -14.09
N PHE A 314 8.41 14.00 -13.04
CA PHE A 314 7.72 15.26 -12.84
C PHE A 314 8.69 16.43 -13.03
N GLY A 315 8.30 17.41 -13.84
CA GLY A 315 9.15 18.55 -14.16
C GLY A 315 9.27 19.58 -13.03
N TYR A 316 8.23 19.72 -12.20
CA TYR A 316 8.10 20.78 -11.20
C TYR A 316 9.25 20.77 -10.19
N ILE A 317 9.66 21.97 -9.76
CA ILE A 317 10.56 22.22 -8.64
C ILE A 317 10.00 23.45 -7.92
N PRO A 318 9.85 23.45 -6.58
CA PRO A 318 9.44 24.65 -5.84
C PRO A 318 10.40 25.85 -6.12
N PRO A 319 9.89 27.09 -6.22
CA PRO A 319 10.74 28.25 -6.50
C PRO A 319 11.86 28.44 -5.47
N GLY A 320 13.12 28.34 -5.93
CA GLY A 320 14.32 28.46 -5.09
C GLY A 320 14.84 27.14 -4.49
N ALA A 321 14.10 26.04 -4.64
CA ALA A 321 14.50 24.73 -4.12
C ALA A 321 15.53 23.99 -5.00
N ASN A 322 16.19 23.01 -4.39
CA ASN A 322 17.19 22.17 -5.02
C ASN A 322 16.65 20.73 -5.17
N ARG A 323 16.55 20.25 -6.42
CA ARG A 323 16.19 18.86 -6.73
C ARG A 323 17.25 17.88 -6.19
N ARG A 324 16.79 16.75 -5.64
CA ARG A 324 17.65 15.64 -5.18
C ARG A 324 18.55 15.16 -6.33
N SER A 325 19.86 15.09 -6.10
CA SER A 325 20.79 14.56 -7.11
C SER A 325 20.49 13.07 -7.38
N GLU A 326 20.46 12.68 -8.64
CA GLU A 326 19.95 11.38 -9.11
C GLU A 326 21.00 10.26 -9.03
N ASP A 327 22.27 10.63 -8.98
CA ASP A 327 23.40 9.70 -8.92
C ASP A 327 23.92 9.48 -7.49
N GLU A 328 23.60 10.39 -6.56
CA GLU A 328 24.20 10.45 -5.24
C GLU A 328 23.48 9.55 -4.23
N VAL A 329 24.15 8.51 -3.75
CA VAL A 329 23.69 7.65 -2.65
C VAL A 329 24.42 8.07 -1.38
N TYR A 330 23.69 8.41 -0.31
CA TYR A 330 24.29 8.74 0.98
C TYR A 330 24.48 7.48 1.81
N ILE A 331 25.56 7.45 2.60
CA ILE A 331 25.89 6.36 3.51
C ILE A 331 26.28 6.96 4.85
N THR A 332 25.69 6.44 5.94
CA THR A 332 26.00 6.87 7.30
C THR A 332 26.55 5.71 8.12
N GLY A 333 27.42 6.00 9.08
CA GLY A 333 28.14 4.99 9.86
C GLY A 333 28.80 5.58 11.11
N GLU A 334 29.24 4.72 12.02
CA GLU A 334 29.92 5.15 13.25
C GLU A 334 31.36 5.58 12.99
N THR A 335 32.00 5.02 11.96
CA THR A 335 33.37 5.40 11.58
C THR A 335 33.50 5.60 10.06
N PRO A 336 34.45 6.44 9.59
CA PRO A 336 34.71 6.59 8.15
C PRO A 336 35.12 5.28 7.46
N GLU A 337 35.76 4.36 8.17
CA GLU A 337 36.23 3.06 7.64
C GLU A 337 35.07 2.11 7.35
N GLN A 338 34.02 2.11 8.20
CA GLN A 338 32.76 1.40 7.93
C GLN A 338 32.15 1.87 6.61
N ILE A 339 32.06 3.20 6.43
CA ILE A 339 31.52 3.84 5.23
C ILE A 339 32.39 3.56 4.00
N ALA A 340 33.72 3.62 4.12
CA ALA A 340 34.64 3.27 3.04
C ALA A 340 34.48 1.81 2.59
N ARG A 341 34.27 0.88 3.53
CA ARG A 341 34.03 -0.54 3.27
C ARG A 341 32.65 -0.79 2.62
N ALA A 342 31.62 -0.03 3.00
CA ALA A 342 30.32 -0.05 2.33
C ALA A 342 30.42 0.47 0.88
N LYS A 343 31.13 1.60 0.67
CA LYS A 343 31.44 2.14 -0.68
C LYS A 343 32.22 1.15 -1.54
N GLN A 344 33.16 0.41 -0.97
CA GLN A 344 33.89 -0.64 -1.68
C GLN A 344 32.95 -1.77 -2.11
N LYS A 345 32.16 -2.34 -1.19
CA LYS A 345 31.20 -3.41 -1.49
C LYS A 345 30.17 -3.01 -2.56
N LEU A 346 29.68 -1.76 -2.53
CA LEU A 346 28.79 -1.24 -3.58
C LEU A 346 29.47 -1.21 -4.95
N ARG A 347 30.74 -0.78 -5.03
CA ARG A 347 31.51 -0.79 -6.29
C ARG A 347 31.76 -2.21 -6.80
N GLU A 348 32.05 -3.14 -5.91
CA GLU A 348 32.23 -4.57 -6.25
C GLU A 348 30.94 -5.16 -6.84
N LEU A 349 29.76 -4.86 -6.26
CA LEU A 349 28.46 -5.22 -6.86
C LEU A 349 28.25 -4.58 -8.24
N VAL A 350 28.49 -3.26 -8.38
CA VAL A 350 28.35 -2.54 -9.67
C VAL A 350 29.20 -3.18 -10.76
N MET A 351 30.43 -3.60 -10.43
CA MET A 351 31.35 -4.26 -11.38
C MET A 351 30.95 -5.71 -11.70
N GLY A 352 30.19 -6.38 -10.82
CA GLY A 352 29.69 -7.74 -11.03
C GLY A 352 28.34 -7.82 -11.77
N VAL A 353 27.55 -6.75 -11.77
CA VAL A 353 26.20 -6.74 -12.39
C VAL A 353 26.28 -6.83 -13.91
N LYS A 354 25.67 -7.87 -14.47
CA LYS A 354 25.38 -7.99 -15.90
C LYS A 354 23.99 -7.43 -16.19
N ILE A 355 23.92 -6.36 -16.97
CA ILE A 355 22.65 -5.72 -17.34
C ILE A 355 22.04 -6.41 -18.57
N PHE A 356 20.78 -6.81 -18.47
CA PHE A 356 19.90 -7.11 -19.59
C PHE A 356 18.90 -5.97 -19.76
N VAL A 357 18.57 -5.60 -21.01
CA VAL A 357 17.70 -4.47 -21.34
C VAL A 357 16.61 -4.90 -22.33
N LYS A 358 15.38 -4.46 -22.09
CA LYS A 358 14.20 -4.67 -22.94
C LYS A 358 13.43 -3.36 -23.08
N ASP A 359 13.33 -2.88 -24.31
CA ASP A 359 12.52 -1.70 -24.64
C ASP A 359 11.12 -2.16 -25.09
N VAL A 360 10.08 -1.52 -24.56
CA VAL A 360 8.67 -1.93 -24.73
C VAL A 360 7.82 -0.74 -25.14
N VAL A 361 6.86 -0.96 -26.04
CA VAL A 361 5.94 0.08 -26.51
C VAL A 361 4.62 0.04 -25.74
N VAL A 362 4.27 1.16 -25.12
CA VAL A 362 3.02 1.43 -24.37
C VAL A 362 2.44 2.76 -24.88
N SER A 363 1.12 2.97 -24.88
CA SER A 363 0.58 4.27 -25.33
C SER A 363 0.93 5.40 -24.35
N SER A 364 1.11 6.62 -24.85
CA SER A 364 1.46 7.79 -24.02
C SER A 364 0.41 8.10 -22.95
N SER A 365 -0.88 7.97 -23.28
CA SER A 365 -1.98 8.14 -22.31
C SER A 365 -1.92 7.12 -21.16
N LYS A 366 -1.52 5.89 -21.44
CA LYS A 366 -1.38 4.84 -20.41
C LYS A 366 -0.12 5.00 -19.59
N ILE A 367 0.97 5.49 -20.17
CA ILE A 367 2.16 5.91 -19.41
C ILE A 367 1.76 7.01 -18.43
N ASP A 368 1.15 8.10 -18.90
CA ASP A 368 0.74 9.21 -18.02
C ASP A 368 -0.15 8.72 -16.86
N ASN A 369 -1.15 7.86 -17.10
CA ASN A 369 -1.99 7.31 -16.04
C ASN A 369 -1.23 6.36 -15.08
N ILE A 370 -0.25 5.59 -15.56
CA ILE A 370 0.64 4.79 -14.69
C ILE A 370 1.48 5.69 -13.79
N LEU A 371 1.98 6.81 -14.34
CA LEU A 371 2.79 7.80 -13.62
C LEU A 371 1.98 8.56 -12.56
N LEU A 372 0.71 8.83 -12.80
CA LEU A 372 -0.17 9.51 -11.84
C LEU A 372 -0.75 8.55 -10.79
N ASP A 373 -1.27 7.39 -11.21
CA ASP A 373 -2.14 6.56 -10.37
C ASP A 373 -1.49 5.26 -9.85
N ARG A 374 -0.31 4.87 -10.34
CA ARG A 374 0.24 3.50 -10.16
C ARG A 374 1.73 3.41 -9.83
N LEU A 375 2.46 4.51 -9.61
CA LEU A 375 3.91 4.49 -9.33
C LEU A 375 4.30 3.60 -8.14
N ASP A 376 3.52 3.53 -7.07
CA ASP A 376 3.86 2.65 -5.93
C ASP A 376 3.58 1.16 -6.22
N LYS A 377 2.73 0.83 -7.21
CA LYS A 377 2.68 -0.53 -7.76
C LYS A 377 3.95 -0.81 -8.57
N VAL A 378 4.38 0.12 -9.44
CA VAL A 378 5.64 0.02 -10.21
C VAL A 378 6.87 -0.15 -9.30
N ARG A 379 6.97 0.63 -8.22
CA ARG A 379 8.06 0.53 -7.22
C ARG A 379 8.18 -0.89 -6.67
N LYS A 380 7.05 -1.48 -6.26
CA LYS A 380 6.99 -2.86 -5.74
C LYS A 380 7.40 -3.90 -6.78
N VAL A 381 7.03 -3.72 -8.06
CA VAL A 381 7.51 -4.57 -9.17
C VAL A 381 9.05 -4.50 -9.29
N MET A 382 9.63 -3.30 -9.23
CA MET A 382 11.08 -3.08 -9.31
C MET A 382 11.83 -3.70 -8.12
N GLU A 383 11.32 -3.52 -6.91
CA GLU A 383 11.90 -4.09 -5.67
C GLU A 383 11.76 -5.63 -5.63
N MET A 384 10.61 -6.18 -6.02
CA MET A 384 10.38 -7.63 -6.06
C MET A 384 11.23 -8.35 -7.11
N ASN A 385 11.33 -7.80 -8.33
CA ASN A 385 12.10 -8.40 -9.41
C ASN A 385 13.59 -7.99 -9.42
N GLY A 386 14.03 -7.01 -8.61
CA GLY A 386 15.40 -6.49 -8.67
C GLY A 386 15.71 -5.81 -10.01
N SER A 387 14.74 -5.07 -10.54
CA SER A 387 14.73 -4.49 -11.89
C SER A 387 14.63 -2.96 -11.84
N TYR A 388 14.95 -2.32 -12.96
CA TYR A 388 14.84 -0.87 -13.15
C TYR A 388 13.89 -0.55 -14.30
N VAL A 389 12.93 0.34 -14.08
CA VAL A 389 11.95 0.76 -15.10
C VAL A 389 12.09 2.25 -15.37
N LEU A 390 12.63 2.58 -16.54
CA LEU A 390 12.77 3.94 -17.03
C LEU A 390 11.54 4.32 -17.88
N PHE A 391 10.72 5.19 -17.31
CA PHE A 391 9.65 5.87 -18.03
C PHE A 391 10.14 7.17 -18.69
N PRO A 392 9.47 7.65 -19.75
CA PRO A 392 9.64 9.02 -20.22
C PRO A 392 8.89 10.00 -19.29
N GLN A 393 9.30 11.27 -19.31
CA GLN A 393 8.66 12.35 -18.53
C GLN A 393 7.14 12.45 -18.80
N LEU A 394 6.38 12.79 -17.76
CA LEU A 394 4.91 12.97 -17.80
C LEU A 394 4.48 13.90 -18.95
N GLY A 395 3.52 13.46 -19.77
CA GLY A 395 2.96 14.22 -20.89
C GLY A 395 3.84 14.30 -22.14
N SER A 396 5.06 13.75 -22.14
CA SER A 396 6.06 13.88 -23.23
C SER A 396 5.67 13.24 -24.57
N GLN A 397 4.52 12.56 -24.66
CA GLN A 397 4.00 11.86 -25.84
C GLN A 397 4.91 10.74 -26.39
N ARG A 398 5.87 10.25 -25.58
CA ARG A 398 6.73 9.12 -25.93
C ARG A 398 6.10 7.82 -25.41
N GLY A 399 5.92 6.85 -26.30
CA GLY A 399 5.37 5.54 -25.96
C GLY A 399 6.40 4.46 -25.66
N LEU A 400 7.61 4.81 -25.21
CA LEU A 400 8.72 3.86 -25.01
C LEU A 400 9.09 3.77 -23.53
N VAL A 401 8.94 2.59 -22.94
CA VAL A 401 9.40 2.27 -21.58
C VAL A 401 10.60 1.33 -21.70
N ARG A 402 11.68 1.62 -20.97
CA ARG A 402 12.89 0.79 -20.94
C ARG A 402 12.99 0.05 -19.62
N ILE A 403 13.09 -1.27 -19.68
CA ILE A 403 13.18 -2.15 -18.52
C ILE A 403 14.56 -2.80 -18.50
N GLN A 404 15.21 -2.79 -17.34
CA GLN A 404 16.53 -3.37 -17.12
C GLN A 404 16.51 -4.34 -15.93
N GLY A 405 17.41 -5.32 -15.92
CA GLY A 405 17.50 -6.31 -14.85
C GLY A 405 18.80 -7.11 -14.90
N THR A 406 19.12 -7.75 -13.79
CA THR A 406 20.28 -8.67 -13.67
C THR A 406 20.08 -10.00 -14.40
N GLU A 407 18.83 -10.36 -14.69
CA GLU A 407 18.44 -11.58 -15.41
C GLU A 407 17.30 -11.34 -16.40
N VAL A 408 17.31 -12.08 -17.51
CA VAL A 408 16.22 -12.07 -18.50
C VAL A 408 14.87 -12.46 -17.89
N LEU A 409 14.84 -13.40 -16.95
CA LEU A 409 13.60 -13.84 -16.29
C LEU A 409 12.92 -12.69 -15.52
N HIS A 410 13.71 -11.93 -14.75
CA HIS A 410 13.23 -10.79 -13.96
C HIS A 410 12.83 -9.60 -14.84
N VAL A 411 13.56 -9.35 -15.94
CA VAL A 411 13.15 -8.39 -16.97
C VAL A 411 11.78 -8.77 -17.55
N GLU A 412 11.63 -10.01 -18.02
CA GLU A 412 10.39 -10.49 -18.64
C GLU A 412 9.20 -10.55 -17.66
N ARG A 413 9.43 -10.82 -16.36
CA ARG A 413 8.40 -10.68 -15.31
C ARG A 413 7.97 -9.22 -15.16
N THR A 414 8.93 -8.33 -14.93
CA THR A 414 8.71 -6.87 -14.85
C THR A 414 7.92 -6.35 -16.05
N VAL A 415 8.27 -6.75 -17.28
CA VAL A 415 7.55 -6.33 -18.49
C VAL A 415 6.08 -6.75 -18.45
N ARG A 416 5.77 -8.02 -18.12
CA ARG A 416 4.37 -8.49 -18.02
C ARG A 416 3.59 -7.73 -16.94
N GLU A 417 4.21 -7.41 -15.82
CA GLU A 417 3.59 -6.66 -14.73
C GLU A 417 3.28 -5.21 -15.13
N ILE A 418 4.20 -4.51 -15.82
CA ILE A 418 3.94 -3.18 -16.38
C ILE A 418 2.86 -3.22 -17.48
N MET A 419 2.90 -4.23 -18.36
CA MET A 419 1.87 -4.42 -19.40
C MET A 419 0.49 -4.80 -18.81
N ALA A 420 0.45 -5.40 -17.62
CA ALA A 420 -0.79 -5.66 -16.87
C ALA A 420 -1.34 -4.40 -16.17
N LEU A 421 -0.47 -3.49 -15.69
CA LEU A 421 -0.89 -2.15 -15.25
C LEU A 421 -1.50 -1.36 -16.43
N ALA A 422 -0.90 -1.44 -17.62
CA ALA A 422 -1.44 -0.82 -18.84
C ALA A 422 -2.84 -1.37 -19.22
N GLY A 423 -3.16 -2.61 -18.84
CA GLY A 423 -4.49 -3.22 -19.05
C GLY A 423 -5.62 -2.60 -18.22
N GLN A 424 -5.32 -1.95 -17.09
CA GLN A 424 -6.30 -1.29 -16.21
C GLN A 424 -6.88 0.01 -16.81
N PHE A 425 -6.31 0.49 -17.91
CA PHE A 425 -6.67 1.76 -18.54
C PHE A 425 -7.31 1.53 -19.90
N TYR A 426 -8.48 2.12 -20.11
CA TYR A 426 -9.25 1.98 -21.35
C TYR A 426 -9.12 3.27 -22.18
N SER A 427 -9.34 3.14 -23.49
CA SER A 427 -9.53 4.27 -24.39
C SER A 427 -10.87 4.10 -25.11
N ALA A 428 -11.70 5.13 -25.16
CA ALA A 428 -12.95 5.08 -25.92
C ALA A 428 -13.06 6.23 -26.93
N SER A 429 -13.72 5.96 -28.04
CA SER A 429 -14.02 6.93 -29.10
C SER A 429 -15.50 6.92 -29.42
N TRP A 430 -16.12 8.09 -29.48
CA TRP A 430 -17.55 8.28 -29.74
C TRP A 430 -17.73 9.29 -30.87
N TRP A 431 -17.94 8.79 -32.09
CA TRP A 431 -18.17 9.58 -33.30
C TRP A 431 -19.64 9.96 -33.42
N ILE A 432 -19.94 11.24 -33.60
CA ILE A 432 -21.31 11.74 -33.75
C ILE A 432 -21.58 12.07 -35.21
N ILE A 433 -22.60 11.43 -35.76
CA ILE A 433 -23.09 11.57 -37.13
C ILE A 433 -24.27 12.53 -37.07
N MET A 434 -24.02 13.82 -37.33
CA MET A 434 -25.10 14.80 -37.44
C MET A 434 -25.95 14.54 -38.70
N PRO A 435 -27.29 14.69 -38.61
CA PRO A 435 -28.18 14.62 -39.77
C PRO A 435 -27.96 15.81 -40.71
N ASP A 436 -28.39 15.65 -41.96
CA ASP A 436 -28.29 16.67 -43.01
C ASP A 436 -28.95 18.00 -42.55
N PRO A 437 -28.23 19.15 -42.59
CA PRO A 437 -28.79 20.44 -42.19
C PRO A 437 -30.04 20.85 -43.00
N ALA A 438 -30.24 20.31 -44.20
CA ALA A 438 -31.46 20.53 -44.99
C ALA A 438 -32.75 20.03 -44.32
N GLN A 439 -32.66 19.12 -43.33
CA GLN A 439 -33.81 18.55 -42.62
C GLN A 439 -34.14 19.29 -41.29
N GLY A 440 -33.67 20.53 -41.12
CA GLY A 440 -33.86 21.29 -39.88
C GLY A 440 -32.98 20.78 -38.73
N GLY A 441 -31.76 20.34 -39.07
CA GLY A 441 -30.84 19.69 -38.14
C GLY A 441 -30.42 20.55 -36.94
N LEU A 442 -29.97 19.87 -35.88
CA LEU A 442 -29.42 20.51 -34.69
C LEU A 442 -28.18 21.34 -35.05
N ARG A 443 -28.09 22.55 -34.48
CA ARG A 443 -26.88 23.37 -34.56
C ARG A 443 -25.74 22.66 -33.81
N ALA A 444 -24.57 22.57 -34.43
CA ALA A 444 -23.34 22.13 -33.75
C ALA A 444 -23.07 22.99 -32.50
N PRO A 445 -22.61 22.40 -31.38
CA PRO A 445 -22.30 23.14 -30.16
C PRO A 445 -21.20 24.18 -30.42
N SER A 446 -21.30 25.34 -29.77
CA SER A 446 -20.27 26.38 -29.85
C SER A 446 -19.01 26.00 -29.06
N THR A 447 -17.91 26.72 -29.28
CA THR A 447 -16.67 26.53 -28.50
C THR A 447 -16.83 26.86 -27.01
N ALA A 448 -17.85 27.63 -26.61
CA ALA A 448 -18.20 27.80 -25.20
C ALA A 448 -18.93 26.56 -24.65
N ASP A 449 -19.94 26.07 -25.39
CA ASP A 449 -20.70 24.87 -25.02
C ASP A 449 -19.79 23.64 -24.91
N ILE A 450 -18.86 23.47 -25.87
CA ILE A 450 -17.89 22.37 -25.89
C ILE A 450 -16.99 22.39 -24.65
N ARG A 451 -16.52 23.57 -24.22
CA ARG A 451 -15.65 23.69 -23.04
C ARG A 451 -16.39 23.41 -21.74
N SER A 452 -17.61 23.94 -21.58
CA SER A 452 -18.45 23.62 -20.41
C SER A 452 -18.72 22.11 -20.34
N MET A 453 -19.17 21.54 -21.46
CA MET A 453 -19.43 20.10 -21.60
C MET A 453 -18.21 19.24 -21.24
N LEU A 454 -17.03 19.55 -21.79
CA LEU A 454 -15.82 18.77 -21.50
C LEU A 454 -15.38 18.90 -20.04
N SER A 455 -15.54 20.08 -19.44
CA SER A 455 -15.30 20.30 -18.01
C SER A 455 -16.27 19.49 -17.14
N ASP A 456 -17.57 19.48 -17.47
CA ASP A 456 -18.58 18.69 -16.79
C ASP A 456 -18.31 17.18 -16.91
N ILE A 457 -17.92 16.69 -18.10
CA ILE A 457 -17.57 15.27 -18.28
C ILE A 457 -16.35 14.92 -17.42
N CYS A 458 -15.25 15.66 -17.52
CA CYS A 458 -14.01 15.33 -16.81
C CYS A 458 -14.17 15.42 -15.28
N THR A 459 -14.89 16.43 -14.78
CA THR A 459 -15.23 16.54 -13.35
C THR A 459 -16.04 15.35 -12.85
N ASN A 460 -17.00 14.86 -13.65
CA ASN A 460 -17.90 13.76 -13.26
C ASN A 460 -17.45 12.38 -13.77
N SER A 461 -16.21 12.25 -14.28
CA SER A 461 -15.64 10.98 -14.75
C SER A 461 -14.23 10.68 -14.27
N GLU A 462 -13.41 11.70 -13.96
CA GLU A 462 -11.95 11.59 -13.76
C GLU A 462 -11.16 11.15 -15.02
N ALA A 463 -11.83 10.94 -16.15
CA ALA A 463 -11.18 10.67 -17.43
C ALA A 463 -10.65 11.95 -18.09
N GLU A 464 -9.58 11.80 -18.88
CA GLU A 464 -9.16 12.80 -19.86
C GLU A 464 -10.03 12.68 -21.11
N VAL A 465 -10.62 13.80 -21.56
CA VAL A 465 -11.55 13.82 -22.70
C VAL A 465 -11.18 14.92 -23.68
N SER A 466 -10.98 14.56 -24.94
CA SER A 466 -10.89 15.51 -26.06
C SER A 466 -12.13 15.48 -26.94
N PHE A 467 -12.42 16.61 -27.59
CA PHE A 467 -13.44 16.74 -28.63
C PHE A 467 -12.88 17.50 -29.84
N ASP A 468 -12.86 16.82 -30.97
CA ASP A 468 -12.53 17.32 -32.30
C ASP A 468 -13.36 16.56 -33.34
N ASN A 469 -13.65 17.15 -34.51
CA ASN A 469 -14.33 16.46 -35.62
C ASN A 469 -15.61 15.67 -35.20
N LEU A 470 -16.43 16.25 -34.32
CA LEU A 470 -17.64 15.62 -33.74
C LEU A 470 -17.38 14.28 -33.02
N THR A 471 -16.16 14.07 -32.57
CA THR A 471 -15.68 12.83 -31.96
C THR A 471 -15.19 13.12 -30.55
N PHE A 472 -15.76 12.45 -29.55
CA PHE A 472 -15.12 12.38 -28.24
C PHE A 472 -14.02 11.32 -28.26
N THR A 473 -12.85 11.62 -27.72
CA THR A 473 -11.85 10.61 -27.34
C THR A 473 -11.64 10.68 -25.83
N ILE A 474 -11.75 9.54 -25.16
CA ILE A 474 -11.79 9.38 -23.71
C ILE A 474 -10.64 8.45 -23.31
N ASN A 475 -9.85 8.81 -22.29
CA ASN A 475 -8.81 7.96 -21.70
C ASN A 475 -8.89 8.02 -20.16
N GLY A 476 -8.72 6.89 -19.49
CA GLY A 476 -8.77 6.80 -18.03
C GLY A 476 -8.70 5.35 -17.56
N SER A 477 -9.03 5.10 -16.30
CA SER A 477 -9.36 3.74 -15.83
C SER A 477 -10.61 3.21 -16.54
N ASP A 478 -10.85 1.91 -16.42
CA ASP A 478 -12.10 1.27 -16.82
C ASP A 478 -13.34 1.99 -16.27
N ASP A 479 -13.38 2.24 -14.95
CA ASP A 479 -14.51 2.93 -14.31
C ASP A 479 -14.61 4.41 -14.69
N ALA A 480 -13.49 5.11 -14.90
CA ALA A 480 -13.50 6.49 -15.40
C ALA A 480 -14.05 6.60 -16.83
N VAL A 481 -13.67 5.67 -17.72
CA VAL A 481 -14.19 5.62 -19.09
C VAL A 481 -15.68 5.25 -19.10
N LYS A 482 -16.11 4.26 -18.29
CA LYS A 482 -17.54 3.91 -18.11
C LYS A 482 -18.36 5.10 -17.57
N ALA A 483 -17.81 5.86 -16.61
CA ALA A 483 -18.44 7.09 -16.10
C ALA A 483 -18.52 8.20 -17.16
N ALA A 484 -17.44 8.47 -17.90
CA ALA A 484 -17.42 9.47 -18.97
C ALA A 484 -18.46 9.16 -20.06
N MET A 485 -18.55 7.89 -20.48
CA MET A 485 -19.57 7.43 -21.43
C MET A 485 -20.99 7.58 -20.87
N THR A 486 -21.19 7.33 -19.57
CA THR A 486 -22.49 7.56 -18.90
C THR A 486 -22.91 9.03 -18.96
N VAL A 487 -21.98 9.95 -18.67
CA VAL A 487 -22.25 11.40 -18.72
C VAL A 487 -22.49 11.86 -20.17
N ILE A 488 -21.69 11.38 -21.14
CA ILE A 488 -21.85 11.73 -22.56
C ILE A 488 -23.21 11.28 -23.11
N ASN A 489 -23.73 10.12 -22.70
CA ASN A 489 -25.06 9.65 -23.09
C ASN A 489 -26.21 10.56 -22.60
N GLN A 490 -26.00 11.38 -21.56
CA GLN A 490 -27.02 12.28 -21.01
C GLN A 490 -27.05 13.65 -21.71
N ILE A 491 -26.11 13.93 -22.63
CA ILE A 491 -25.98 15.25 -23.27
C ILE A 491 -27.05 15.42 -24.36
N PRO A 492 -27.89 16.48 -24.32
CA PRO A 492 -29.07 16.60 -25.20
C PRO A 492 -28.83 16.57 -26.71
N PHE A 493 -27.65 16.96 -27.22
CA PHE A 493 -27.35 16.83 -28.66
C PHE A 493 -26.85 15.43 -29.04
N VAL A 494 -26.19 14.73 -28.11
CA VAL A 494 -25.70 13.35 -28.30
C VAL A 494 -26.90 12.40 -28.37
N MET A 495 -27.84 12.53 -27.42
CA MET A 495 -29.09 11.75 -27.38
C MET A 495 -29.96 11.86 -28.64
N ARG A 496 -29.81 12.96 -29.40
CA ARG A 496 -30.62 13.27 -30.60
C ARG A 496 -29.90 13.03 -31.91
N SER A 497 -28.62 12.68 -31.87
CA SER A 497 -27.80 12.44 -33.07
C SER A 497 -27.62 10.94 -33.28
N GLN A 498 -27.34 10.52 -34.51
CA GLN A 498 -26.81 9.18 -34.71
C GLN A 498 -25.34 9.15 -34.27
N TYR A 499 -24.85 8.01 -33.81
CA TYR A 499 -23.47 7.90 -33.37
C TYR A 499 -22.92 6.47 -33.52
N GLN A 500 -21.59 6.38 -33.51
CA GLN A 500 -20.85 5.14 -33.38
C GLN A 500 -19.89 5.24 -32.20
N MET A 501 -19.74 4.15 -31.46
CA MET A 501 -18.89 4.04 -30.27
C MET A 501 -17.89 2.91 -30.47
N ARG A 502 -16.69 3.07 -29.90
CA ARG A 502 -15.66 2.03 -29.75
C ARG A 502 -15.02 2.16 -28.38
N VAL A 503 -15.01 1.09 -27.59
CA VAL A 503 -14.20 0.98 -26.38
C VAL A 503 -13.05 0.02 -26.67
N LYS A 504 -11.82 0.47 -26.47
CA LYS A 504 -10.58 -0.27 -26.64
C LYS A 504 -10.03 -0.69 -25.27
N ILE A 505 -10.07 -1.99 -25.03
CA ILE A 505 -9.45 -2.67 -23.88
C ILE A 505 -8.12 -3.27 -24.33
N GLU A 506 -7.16 -3.44 -23.43
CA GLU A 506 -5.87 -4.06 -23.70
C GLU A 506 -5.65 -5.27 -22.77
N LEU A 507 -5.20 -6.39 -23.34
CA LEU A 507 -5.08 -7.67 -22.62
C LEU A 507 -3.84 -8.45 -23.08
N ALA A 508 -3.25 -9.25 -22.20
CA ALA A 508 -2.12 -10.13 -22.52
C ALA A 508 -2.46 -11.15 -23.63
N ASN A 509 -1.52 -11.34 -24.56
CA ASN A 509 -1.63 -12.23 -25.72
C ASN A 509 -1.99 -13.67 -25.33
N GLU A 510 -1.46 -14.18 -24.20
CA GLU A 510 -1.76 -15.52 -23.69
C GLU A 510 -3.22 -15.72 -23.26
N HIS A 511 -4.00 -14.65 -23.11
CA HIS A 511 -5.42 -14.72 -22.73
C HIS A 511 -6.38 -14.63 -23.93
N LYS A 512 -5.87 -14.42 -25.15
CA LYS A 512 -6.70 -14.26 -26.36
C LYS A 512 -7.61 -15.47 -26.63
N GLU A 513 -7.10 -16.69 -26.51
CA GLU A 513 -7.89 -17.92 -26.69
C GLU A 513 -8.89 -18.16 -25.54
N PHE A 514 -8.56 -17.70 -24.33
CA PHE A 514 -9.42 -17.82 -23.17
C PHE A 514 -10.66 -16.93 -23.32
N VAL A 515 -10.48 -15.68 -23.76
CA VAL A 515 -11.57 -14.71 -23.97
C VAL A 515 -12.33 -15.02 -25.27
N SER A 516 -11.66 -15.44 -26.35
CA SER A 516 -12.34 -15.85 -27.60
C SER A 516 -13.21 -17.09 -27.43
N GLY A 517 -12.72 -18.06 -26.64
CA GLY A 517 -13.25 -19.41 -26.61
C GLY A 517 -13.02 -20.18 -27.93
N LYS A 518 -13.31 -21.48 -27.90
CA LYS A 518 -13.14 -22.37 -29.07
C LYS A 518 -13.89 -21.81 -30.29
N LYS A 519 -13.16 -21.59 -31.40
CA LYS A 519 -13.69 -21.01 -32.66
C LYS A 519 -14.41 -19.67 -32.46
N ASN A 520 -13.92 -18.81 -31.57
CA ASN A 520 -14.50 -17.52 -31.18
C ASN A 520 -15.92 -17.62 -30.58
N GLY A 521 -16.32 -18.81 -30.09
CA GLY A 521 -17.69 -19.10 -29.67
C GLY A 521 -18.20 -18.26 -28.49
N LYS A 522 -17.33 -17.78 -27.59
CA LYS A 522 -17.74 -16.84 -26.52
C LYS A 522 -18.10 -15.48 -27.11
N ILE A 523 -17.20 -14.93 -27.92
CA ILE A 523 -17.33 -13.59 -28.49
C ILE A 523 -18.49 -13.52 -29.49
N ASN A 524 -18.67 -14.54 -30.32
CA ASN A 524 -19.83 -14.66 -31.20
C ASN A 524 -21.15 -14.68 -30.41
N LYS A 525 -21.17 -15.29 -29.23
CA LYS A 525 -22.34 -15.26 -28.32
C LYS A 525 -22.56 -13.85 -27.76
N ILE A 526 -21.51 -13.17 -27.28
CA ILE A 526 -21.62 -11.80 -26.74
C ILE A 526 -22.12 -10.82 -27.81
N MET A 527 -21.53 -10.83 -29.00
CA MET A 527 -21.96 -10.00 -30.13
C MET A 527 -23.45 -10.21 -30.46
N GLY A 528 -23.90 -11.47 -30.49
CA GLY A 528 -25.31 -11.82 -30.72
C GLY A 528 -26.27 -11.50 -29.56
N GLN A 529 -25.78 -11.39 -28.32
CA GLN A 529 -26.59 -11.05 -27.14
C GLN A 529 -26.71 -9.54 -26.88
N SER A 530 -25.70 -8.75 -27.25
CA SER A 530 -25.63 -7.30 -26.97
C SER A 530 -25.80 -6.42 -28.21
N ASN A 531 -25.78 -7.01 -29.42
CA ASN A 531 -25.83 -6.29 -30.70
C ASN A 531 -24.64 -5.33 -30.89
N VAL A 532 -23.44 -5.82 -30.60
CA VAL A 532 -22.15 -5.12 -30.78
C VAL A 532 -21.24 -5.91 -31.72
N GLN A 533 -20.26 -5.24 -32.32
CA GLN A 533 -19.17 -5.86 -33.06
C GLN A 533 -17.91 -5.86 -32.18
N ILE A 534 -17.31 -7.03 -31.93
CA ILE A 534 -16.05 -7.14 -31.19
C ILE A 534 -14.93 -7.48 -32.17
N ILE A 535 -13.86 -6.70 -32.15
CA ILE A 535 -12.68 -6.87 -33.01
C ILE A 535 -11.46 -7.14 -32.12
N PHE A 536 -10.63 -8.11 -32.50
CA PHE A 536 -9.35 -8.38 -31.85
C PHE A 536 -8.19 -7.95 -32.76
N ASP A 537 -7.50 -6.88 -32.36
CA ASP A 537 -6.36 -6.31 -33.09
C ASP A 537 -5.04 -6.56 -32.34
N GLY A 538 -3.93 -6.68 -33.05
CA GLY A 538 -2.61 -6.90 -32.44
C GLY A 538 -1.98 -5.58 -31.98
N PHE A 539 -1.36 -5.54 -30.80
CA PHE A 539 -0.65 -4.35 -30.34
C PHE A 539 0.87 -4.54 -30.29
N ASN A 540 1.35 -5.40 -29.39
CA ASN A 540 2.79 -5.70 -29.26
C ASN A 540 3.01 -7.19 -28.94
N GLU A 541 4.25 -7.58 -28.61
CA GLU A 541 4.59 -8.99 -28.32
C GLU A 541 3.95 -9.52 -27.01
N TYR A 542 3.54 -8.63 -26.10
CA TYR A 542 2.92 -8.95 -24.81
C TYR A 542 1.39 -8.86 -24.83
N ASN A 543 0.84 -7.81 -25.45
CA ASN A 543 -0.59 -7.46 -25.39
C ASN A 543 -1.24 -7.32 -26.77
N PHE A 544 -2.58 -7.47 -26.80
CA PHE A 544 -3.45 -7.19 -27.92
C PHE A 544 -4.64 -6.31 -27.50
N TYR A 545 -5.35 -5.73 -28.47
CA TYR A 545 -6.53 -4.91 -28.23
C TYR A 545 -7.84 -5.67 -28.46
N ILE A 546 -8.83 -5.36 -27.62
CA ILE A 546 -10.23 -5.75 -27.80
C ILE A 546 -11.03 -4.47 -28.03
N ASP A 547 -11.52 -4.29 -29.25
CA ASP A 547 -12.35 -3.15 -29.65
C ASP A 547 -13.82 -3.57 -29.63
N VAL A 548 -14.57 -3.13 -28.61
CA VAL A 548 -16.02 -3.29 -28.50
C VAL A 548 -16.69 -2.12 -29.22
N CYS A 549 -17.26 -2.37 -30.39
CA CYS A 549 -17.87 -1.36 -31.25
C CYS A 549 -19.41 -1.46 -31.26
N GLY A 550 -20.11 -0.34 -31.13
CA GLY A 550 -21.58 -0.30 -31.13
C GLY A 550 -22.17 1.00 -31.66
N ASN A 551 -23.49 1.02 -31.85
CA ASN A 551 -24.26 2.16 -32.37
C ASN A 551 -25.37 2.65 -31.42
N GLN A 552 -25.44 2.07 -30.22
CA GLN A 552 -26.36 2.44 -29.14
C GLN A 552 -25.61 2.30 -27.82
N TYR A 553 -25.79 3.26 -26.90
CA TYR A 553 -25.08 3.28 -25.62
C TYR A 553 -25.30 2.01 -24.78
N GLU A 554 -26.55 1.63 -24.51
CA GLU A 554 -26.87 0.47 -23.64
C GLU A 554 -26.38 -0.86 -24.25
N SER A 555 -26.46 -1.03 -25.58
CA SER A 555 -25.85 -2.17 -26.28
C SER A 555 -24.34 -2.21 -26.09
N THR A 556 -23.66 -1.06 -26.25
CA THR A 556 -22.20 -0.96 -26.13
C THR A 556 -21.74 -1.22 -24.70
N LYS A 557 -22.48 -0.71 -23.71
CA LYS A 557 -22.27 -0.96 -22.28
C LYS A 557 -22.45 -2.44 -21.94
N ASN A 558 -23.60 -3.04 -22.24
CA ASN A 558 -23.85 -4.47 -22.02
C ASN A 558 -22.81 -5.36 -22.75
N GLY A 559 -22.41 -4.98 -23.97
CA GLY A 559 -21.33 -5.66 -24.70
C GLY A 559 -19.96 -5.56 -24.02
N LEU A 560 -19.66 -4.42 -23.38
CA LEU A 560 -18.46 -4.22 -22.56
C LEU A 560 -18.54 -5.06 -21.27
N ASP A 561 -19.63 -4.94 -20.52
CA ASP A 561 -19.86 -5.67 -19.26
C ASP A 561 -19.74 -7.20 -19.47
N LEU A 562 -20.25 -7.72 -20.58
CA LEU A 562 -20.15 -9.14 -20.97
C LEU A 562 -18.73 -9.55 -21.39
N VAL A 563 -17.92 -8.63 -21.94
CA VAL A 563 -16.50 -8.87 -22.25
C VAL A 563 -15.68 -8.86 -20.96
N GLU A 564 -15.91 -7.88 -20.06
CA GLU A 564 -15.29 -7.83 -18.73
C GLU A 564 -15.56 -9.13 -17.95
N GLN A 565 -16.80 -9.66 -17.97
CA GLN A 565 -17.16 -10.93 -17.34
C GLN A 565 -16.43 -12.18 -17.88
N GLU A 566 -15.94 -12.15 -19.13
CA GLU A 566 -15.15 -13.24 -19.72
C GLU A 566 -13.63 -13.04 -19.61
N MET A 567 -13.17 -11.91 -19.05
CA MET A 567 -11.75 -11.68 -18.72
C MET A 567 -11.22 -12.71 -17.72
N PRO A 568 -9.91 -13.01 -17.73
CA PRO A 568 -9.32 -13.97 -16.81
C PRO A 568 -9.06 -13.35 -15.43
N ALA A 569 -9.82 -13.79 -14.43
CA ALA A 569 -9.45 -13.63 -13.03
C ALA A 569 -8.56 -14.80 -12.58
N SER A 570 -7.53 -14.53 -11.79
CA SER A 570 -6.63 -15.58 -11.29
C SER A 570 -5.93 -15.22 -9.99
N ILE A 571 -5.96 -16.12 -9.01
CA ILE A 571 -5.09 -16.07 -7.83
C ILE A 571 -3.89 -16.99 -8.02
N SER A 572 -2.79 -16.64 -7.38
CA SER A 572 -1.66 -17.51 -7.15
C SER A 572 -1.42 -17.65 -5.63
N PHE A 573 -0.85 -18.78 -5.22
CA PHE A 573 -0.42 -19.02 -3.84
C PHE A 573 0.62 -20.15 -3.80
N HIS A 574 1.39 -20.21 -2.70
CA HIS A 574 2.32 -21.29 -2.43
C HIS A 574 1.64 -22.46 -1.70
N VAL A 575 1.99 -23.68 -2.10
CA VAL A 575 1.65 -24.94 -1.43
C VAL A 575 2.93 -25.78 -1.34
N PRO A 576 3.38 -26.27 -0.17
CA PRO A 576 4.62 -27.03 -0.08
C PRO A 576 4.60 -28.26 -1.00
N ASP A 577 5.68 -28.47 -1.78
CA ASP A 577 5.78 -29.50 -2.82
C ASP A 577 5.47 -30.93 -2.31
N GLN A 578 5.60 -31.18 -1.00
CA GLN A 578 5.22 -32.45 -0.36
C GLN A 578 3.72 -32.79 -0.47
N TYR A 579 2.83 -31.79 -0.40
CA TYR A 579 1.38 -32.00 -0.47
C TYR A 579 0.84 -32.12 -1.90
N HIS A 580 1.61 -31.70 -2.92
CA HIS A 580 1.14 -31.70 -4.32
C HIS A 580 0.59 -33.07 -4.74
N LYS A 581 1.27 -34.16 -4.39
CA LYS A 581 0.83 -35.53 -4.72
C LYS A 581 -0.49 -35.93 -4.05
N ARG A 582 -0.75 -35.43 -2.83
CA ARG A 582 -2.00 -35.67 -2.06
C ARG A 582 -3.17 -34.86 -2.63
N ILE A 583 -2.91 -33.60 -2.97
CA ILE A 583 -3.89 -32.63 -3.50
C ILE A 583 -4.28 -32.98 -4.96
N ILE A 584 -3.30 -33.32 -5.79
CA ILE A 584 -3.53 -33.77 -7.17
C ILE A 584 -4.25 -35.13 -7.18
N GLY A 585 -3.81 -36.05 -6.31
CA GLY A 585 -4.34 -37.40 -6.17
C GLY A 585 -3.93 -38.33 -7.32
N ILE A 586 -4.28 -39.61 -7.19
CA ILE A 586 -3.91 -40.65 -8.17
C ILE A 586 -4.49 -40.28 -9.55
N GLY A 587 -3.61 -40.13 -10.56
CA GLY A 587 -4.00 -39.74 -11.91
C GLY A 587 -4.62 -38.34 -12.05
N GLY A 588 -4.47 -37.46 -11.06
CA GLY A 588 -5.09 -36.13 -11.05
C GLY A 588 -6.58 -36.13 -10.71
N GLN A 589 -7.15 -37.27 -10.31
CA GLN A 589 -8.59 -37.40 -10.06
C GLN A 589 -9.12 -36.47 -8.96
N HIS A 590 -8.28 -36.08 -7.98
CA HIS A 590 -8.74 -35.24 -6.88
C HIS A 590 -8.81 -33.78 -7.31
N ILE A 591 -7.72 -33.21 -7.83
CA ILE A 591 -7.73 -31.82 -8.33
C ILE A 591 -8.73 -31.61 -9.47
N GLN A 592 -8.94 -32.61 -10.36
CA GLN A 592 -9.98 -32.55 -11.39
C GLN A 592 -11.40 -32.47 -10.80
N ARG A 593 -11.65 -33.06 -9.62
CA ARG A 593 -12.93 -32.93 -8.91
C ARG A 593 -13.13 -31.50 -8.40
N ILE A 594 -12.10 -30.90 -7.80
CA ILE A 594 -12.10 -29.52 -7.30
C ILE A 594 -12.33 -28.53 -8.44
N MET A 595 -11.54 -28.66 -9.52
CA MET A 595 -11.66 -27.86 -10.74
C MET A 595 -13.09 -27.92 -11.33
N LYS A 596 -13.71 -29.11 -11.34
CA LYS A 596 -15.09 -29.30 -11.81
C LYS A 596 -16.14 -28.76 -10.83
N LYS A 597 -15.93 -28.88 -9.52
CA LYS A 597 -16.84 -28.43 -8.45
C LYS A 597 -17.03 -26.91 -8.49
N TYR A 598 -15.94 -26.17 -8.67
CA TYR A 598 -15.93 -24.70 -8.64
C TYR A 598 -15.82 -24.01 -10.02
N SER A 599 -15.70 -24.79 -11.10
CA SER A 599 -15.45 -24.27 -12.46
C SER A 599 -14.18 -23.38 -12.57
N VAL A 600 -13.13 -23.77 -11.86
CA VAL A 600 -11.82 -23.11 -11.83
C VAL A 600 -10.77 -24.03 -12.45
N PHE A 601 -9.86 -23.46 -13.25
CA PHE A 601 -8.69 -24.18 -13.77
C PHE A 601 -7.50 -24.01 -12.82
N VAL A 602 -7.00 -25.09 -12.24
CA VAL A 602 -5.81 -25.07 -11.36
C VAL A 602 -4.61 -25.66 -12.08
N LYS A 603 -3.48 -24.95 -12.08
CA LYS A 603 -2.16 -25.45 -12.51
C LYS A 603 -1.19 -25.43 -11.33
N PHE A 604 -0.46 -26.53 -11.14
CA PHE A 604 0.76 -26.58 -10.33
C PHE A 604 1.98 -26.25 -11.21
N SER A 605 2.88 -25.40 -10.74
CA SER A 605 4.09 -24.96 -11.44
C SER A 605 5.25 -25.93 -11.19
N ASN A 606 5.88 -26.42 -12.27
CA ASN A 606 7.04 -27.30 -12.17
C ASN A 606 8.26 -26.53 -11.63
N ALA A 607 9.21 -27.21 -10.97
CA ALA A 607 10.43 -26.58 -10.47
C ALA A 607 11.23 -25.82 -11.57
N MET A 608 11.19 -26.30 -12.81
CA MET A 608 11.79 -25.62 -13.96
C MET A 608 11.08 -24.29 -14.32
N ASP A 609 9.75 -24.24 -14.17
CA ASP A 609 8.93 -23.04 -14.42
C ASP A 609 9.22 -21.92 -13.37
N ARG A 610 9.77 -22.29 -12.20
CA ARG A 610 10.05 -21.35 -11.09
C ARG A 610 11.33 -20.52 -11.29
N GLY A 611 12.28 -21.01 -12.10
CA GLY A 611 13.55 -20.35 -12.42
C GLY A 611 14.82 -21.04 -11.87
N GLY A 612 14.72 -22.27 -11.38
CA GLY A 612 15.78 -22.91 -10.60
C GLY A 612 17.05 -23.28 -11.39
N MET A 613 18.07 -22.42 -11.34
CA MET A 613 19.49 -22.81 -11.47
C MET A 613 20.43 -22.19 -10.41
N GLY A 614 19.99 -21.17 -9.66
CA GLY A 614 20.71 -20.65 -8.49
C GLY A 614 20.31 -21.39 -7.21
N LYS A 615 21.30 -21.77 -6.38
CA LYS A 615 21.06 -22.40 -5.06
C LYS A 615 20.85 -21.40 -3.90
N GLU A 616 20.96 -20.12 -4.18
CA GLU A 616 20.94 -19.03 -3.17
C GLU A 616 19.60 -18.26 -3.18
N ASP A 617 18.60 -18.82 -3.88
CA ASP A 617 17.40 -18.13 -4.34
C ASP A 617 16.08 -18.78 -3.86
N ASP A 618 16.18 -19.89 -3.11
CA ASP A 618 15.05 -20.63 -2.51
C ASP A 618 14.36 -19.86 -1.35
N ASP A 619 14.95 -18.75 -0.87
CA ASP A 619 14.44 -17.96 0.27
C ASP A 619 13.06 -17.30 0.02
N ILE A 620 12.68 -17.11 -1.25
CA ILE A 620 11.35 -16.60 -1.61
C ILE A 620 10.49 -17.78 -2.05
N LYS A 621 9.46 -18.11 -1.26
CA LYS A 621 8.50 -19.19 -1.56
C LYS A 621 7.57 -18.79 -2.70
N VAL A 622 8.10 -18.82 -3.94
CA VAL A 622 7.37 -18.49 -5.16
C VAL A 622 6.07 -19.30 -5.26
N ASP A 623 4.99 -18.62 -5.63
CA ASP A 623 3.69 -19.25 -5.85
C ASP A 623 3.79 -20.38 -6.88
N ASN A 624 3.54 -21.60 -6.42
CA ASN A 624 3.60 -22.82 -7.22
C ASN A 624 2.22 -23.39 -7.53
N VAL A 625 1.13 -22.72 -7.13
CA VAL A 625 -0.25 -23.00 -7.55
C VAL A 625 -0.86 -21.74 -8.15
N ILE A 626 -1.48 -21.88 -9.33
CA ILE A 626 -2.22 -20.79 -10.00
C ILE A 626 -3.62 -21.28 -10.37
N CYS A 627 -4.63 -20.62 -9.84
CA CYS A 627 -6.04 -20.84 -10.11
C CYS A 627 -6.55 -19.76 -11.08
N ARG A 628 -7.19 -20.14 -12.20
CA ARG A 628 -7.73 -19.24 -13.23
C ARG A 628 -9.22 -19.51 -13.50
N THR A 629 -10.02 -18.46 -13.67
CA THR A 629 -11.46 -18.55 -13.99
C THR A 629 -11.94 -17.26 -14.69
N PRO A 630 -13.09 -17.23 -15.39
CA PRO A 630 -13.63 -15.98 -15.94
C PRO A 630 -14.06 -15.04 -14.80
N ALA A 631 -13.93 -13.72 -14.97
CA ALA A 631 -14.18 -12.73 -13.91
C ALA A 631 -15.55 -12.88 -13.21
N ARG A 632 -16.61 -13.25 -13.96
CA ARG A 632 -17.94 -13.57 -13.38
C ARG A 632 -17.98 -14.73 -12.35
N ASN A 633 -16.89 -15.47 -12.20
CA ASN A 633 -16.73 -16.58 -11.24
C ASN A 633 -15.52 -16.36 -10.31
N ALA A 634 -15.00 -15.13 -10.21
CA ALA A 634 -13.81 -14.81 -9.40
C ALA A 634 -13.95 -15.24 -7.93
N GLN A 635 -15.15 -15.12 -7.34
CA GLN A 635 -15.44 -15.56 -5.96
C GLN A 635 -15.12 -17.05 -5.71
N SER A 636 -15.22 -17.90 -6.74
CA SER A 636 -14.88 -19.33 -6.64
C SER A 636 -13.37 -19.59 -6.52
N LEU A 637 -12.51 -18.59 -6.76
CA LEU A 637 -11.06 -18.72 -6.59
C LEU A 637 -10.68 -18.91 -5.12
N ASP A 638 -11.25 -18.11 -4.22
CA ASP A 638 -10.94 -18.16 -2.79
C ASP A 638 -11.48 -19.45 -2.15
N LEU A 639 -12.65 -19.93 -2.59
CA LEU A 639 -13.19 -21.23 -2.18
C LEU A 639 -12.32 -22.41 -2.64
N VAL A 640 -11.67 -22.30 -3.80
CA VAL A 640 -10.70 -23.29 -4.29
C VAL A 640 -9.37 -23.19 -3.56
N LYS A 641 -8.93 -21.98 -3.17
CA LYS A 641 -7.78 -21.81 -2.27
C LYS A 641 -8.06 -22.53 -0.95
N GLN A 642 -9.20 -22.26 -0.31
CA GLN A 642 -9.60 -22.90 0.95
C GLN A 642 -9.62 -24.43 0.84
N GLU A 643 -10.35 -25.03 -0.12
CA GLU A 643 -10.39 -26.50 -0.26
C GLU A 643 -9.00 -27.13 -0.59
N ILE A 644 -8.10 -26.38 -1.22
CA ILE A 644 -6.72 -26.84 -1.46
C ILE A 644 -5.87 -26.75 -0.19
N MET A 645 -5.98 -25.66 0.58
CA MET A 645 -5.23 -25.49 1.84
C MET A 645 -5.75 -26.40 2.96
N ASP A 646 -7.05 -26.74 2.99
CA ASP A 646 -7.63 -27.75 3.91
C ASP A 646 -7.02 -29.16 3.74
N MET A 647 -6.34 -29.44 2.62
CA MET A 647 -5.62 -30.71 2.38
C MET A 647 -4.14 -30.65 2.73
N VAL A 648 -3.60 -29.45 2.90
CA VAL A 648 -2.35 -29.20 3.63
C VAL A 648 -2.67 -29.37 5.11
N GLU A 649 -1.71 -29.77 5.94
CA GLU A 649 -1.96 -29.75 7.39
C GLU A 649 -1.99 -28.29 7.87
N LYS A 650 -2.84 -27.93 8.85
CA LYS A 650 -2.95 -26.52 9.31
C LYS A 650 -1.59 -25.88 9.64
N VAL A 651 -0.68 -26.72 10.15
CA VAL A 651 0.73 -26.47 10.46
C VAL A 651 1.57 -26.01 9.24
N ASP A 652 1.17 -26.36 8.02
CA ASP A 652 1.85 -25.95 6.77
C ASP A 652 0.95 -25.07 5.87
N ALA A 653 -0.29 -24.76 6.29
CA ALA A 653 -1.33 -24.18 5.44
C ALA A 653 -1.54 -22.68 5.61
N GLU A 654 -1.54 -22.17 6.85
CA GLU A 654 -1.93 -20.80 7.18
C GLU A 654 -0.67 -19.91 7.25
N TYR A 655 -0.19 -19.44 6.09
CA TYR A 655 0.87 -18.43 6.03
C TYR A 655 0.29 -17.04 6.32
N VAL A 656 0.62 -16.49 7.49
CA VAL A 656 0.23 -15.15 7.94
C VAL A 656 1.40 -14.18 7.85
N ALA A 657 1.13 -12.88 7.96
CA ALA A 657 2.14 -11.84 8.09
C ALA A 657 1.77 -10.90 9.24
N GLU A 658 2.62 -10.84 10.25
CA GLU A 658 2.48 -9.99 11.43
C GLU A 658 3.40 -8.77 11.31
N ARG A 659 2.94 -7.61 11.81
CA ARG A 659 3.66 -6.34 11.77
C ARG A 659 4.13 -5.99 13.17
N VAL A 660 5.44 -6.09 13.40
CA VAL A 660 6.08 -5.82 14.69
C VAL A 660 6.67 -4.42 14.66
N VAL A 661 6.33 -3.59 15.65
CA VAL A 661 6.88 -2.23 15.76
C VAL A 661 8.16 -2.26 16.59
N ILE A 662 9.28 -1.87 15.98
CA ILE A 662 10.62 -1.83 16.56
C ILE A 662 11.27 -0.52 16.16
N ASN A 663 11.74 0.30 17.11
CA ASN A 663 12.36 1.59 16.79
C ASN A 663 13.49 1.42 15.75
N ARG A 664 13.40 2.14 14.63
CA ARG A 664 14.36 2.09 13.51
C ARG A 664 15.80 2.41 13.91
N LEU A 665 16.00 3.10 15.04
CA LEU A 665 17.34 3.32 15.61
C LEU A 665 18.06 2.01 15.94
N TYR A 666 17.32 0.96 16.32
CA TYR A 666 17.83 -0.40 16.59
C TYR A 666 17.96 -1.27 15.35
N HIS A 667 17.29 -0.95 14.23
CA HIS A 667 17.32 -1.81 13.02
C HIS A 667 18.73 -2.05 12.52
N ARG A 668 19.62 -1.05 12.60
CA ARG A 668 21.04 -1.18 12.20
C ARG A 668 21.81 -2.19 13.05
N GLU A 669 21.51 -2.29 14.35
CA GLU A 669 22.13 -3.23 15.28
C GLU A 669 21.57 -4.65 15.09
N LEU A 670 20.26 -4.77 14.87
CA LEU A 670 19.61 -6.04 14.52
C LEU A 670 20.15 -6.58 13.20
N LEU A 671 20.25 -5.74 12.17
CA LEU A 671 20.85 -6.10 10.87
C LEU A 671 22.32 -6.52 11.01
N ALA A 672 23.11 -5.93 11.92
CA ALA A 672 24.48 -6.40 12.18
C ALA A 672 24.52 -7.85 12.71
N ARG A 673 23.44 -8.32 13.33
CA ARG A 673 23.22 -9.71 13.78
C ARG A 673 22.41 -10.54 12.77
N MET A 674 22.49 -10.23 11.47
CA MET A 674 21.79 -10.95 10.39
C MET A 674 21.93 -12.47 10.49
N THR A 675 23.07 -13.01 10.93
CA THR A 675 23.27 -14.48 11.09
C THR A 675 22.36 -15.10 12.16
N GLU A 676 22.10 -14.39 13.25
CA GLU A 676 21.16 -14.85 14.30
C GLU A 676 19.70 -14.78 13.77
N ILE A 677 19.37 -13.73 13.02
CA ILE A 677 18.06 -13.56 12.38
C ILE A 677 17.83 -14.69 11.35
N ASP A 678 18.84 -14.97 10.53
CA ASP A 678 18.89 -16.09 9.59
C ASP A 678 18.70 -17.46 10.28
N GLU A 679 19.12 -17.61 11.54
CA GLU A 679 18.90 -18.82 12.34
C GLU A 679 17.48 -18.86 12.94
N LEU A 680 16.93 -17.72 13.38
CA LEU A 680 15.53 -17.62 13.81
C LEU A 680 14.55 -17.92 12.66
N GLU A 681 14.81 -17.39 11.46
CA GLU A 681 14.03 -17.69 10.25
C GLU A 681 14.01 -19.19 9.95
N LYS A 682 15.16 -19.86 10.02
CA LYS A 682 15.29 -21.31 9.79
C LYS A 682 14.66 -22.14 10.90
N LYS A 683 14.80 -21.72 12.16
CA LYS A 683 14.19 -22.36 13.35
C LYS A 683 12.67 -22.32 13.32
N TRP A 684 12.10 -21.20 12.88
CA TRP A 684 10.66 -20.95 12.91
C TRP A 684 9.97 -20.99 11.52
N ASN A 685 10.69 -21.30 10.44
CA ASN A 685 10.17 -21.35 9.06
C ASN A 685 9.46 -20.03 8.63
N CYS A 686 9.92 -18.92 9.21
CA CYS A 686 9.43 -17.56 9.00
C CYS A 686 10.45 -16.75 8.17
N LYS A 687 10.01 -15.64 7.56
CA LYS A 687 10.84 -14.63 6.92
C LYS A 687 10.63 -13.28 7.61
N ILE A 688 11.72 -12.64 8.01
CA ILE A 688 11.76 -11.37 8.74
C ILE A 688 12.22 -10.27 7.78
N GLU A 689 11.32 -9.37 7.42
CA GLU A 689 11.58 -8.27 6.50
C GLU A 689 11.61 -6.92 7.22
N PHE A 690 12.82 -6.39 7.39
CA PHE A 690 13.06 -5.00 7.78
C PHE A 690 12.66 -4.03 6.66
N PRO A 691 12.07 -2.87 6.99
CA PRO A 691 11.73 -1.84 6.02
C PRO A 691 13.01 -1.21 5.44
N SER A 692 12.90 -0.61 4.25
CA SER A 692 14.00 0.16 3.66
C SER A 692 14.27 1.42 4.49
N THR A 693 15.55 1.74 4.72
CA THR A 693 16.03 2.89 5.50
C THR A 693 15.37 4.22 5.09
N GLU A 694 15.08 4.41 3.81
CA GLU A 694 14.47 5.62 3.24
C GLU A 694 12.94 5.72 3.50
N LEU A 695 12.29 4.67 4.01
CA LEU A 695 10.86 4.69 4.36
C LEU A 695 10.58 5.34 5.73
N ALA A 696 11.61 5.57 6.56
CA ALA A 696 11.49 6.08 7.93
C ALA A 696 10.60 5.25 8.88
N SER A 697 10.24 4.02 8.50
CA SER A 697 9.28 3.17 9.22
C SER A 697 9.93 2.32 10.31
N ASP A 698 9.24 2.19 11.44
CA ASP A 698 9.59 1.30 12.56
C ASP A 698 8.97 -0.11 12.40
N VAL A 699 8.24 -0.39 11.31
CA VAL A 699 7.48 -1.64 11.15
C VAL A 699 8.31 -2.71 10.45
N VAL A 700 8.70 -3.75 11.20
CA VAL A 700 9.29 -4.99 10.68
C VAL A 700 8.17 -5.99 10.41
N THR A 701 8.18 -6.63 9.23
CA THR A 701 7.15 -7.63 8.86
C THR A 701 7.70 -9.04 9.04
N ILE A 702 7.02 -9.88 9.83
CA ILE A 702 7.36 -11.31 9.97
C ILE A 702 6.28 -12.12 9.28
N SER A 703 6.66 -12.97 8.32
CA SER A 703 5.74 -13.82 7.57
C SER A 703 6.08 -15.30 7.70
N GLY A 704 5.10 -16.16 7.98
CA GLY A 704 5.34 -17.53 8.40
C GLY A 704 4.06 -18.31 8.70
N PRO A 705 4.16 -19.59 9.08
CA PRO A 705 3.01 -20.37 9.52
C PRO A 705 2.43 -19.79 10.83
N GLU A 706 1.11 -19.66 10.92
CA GLU A 706 0.37 -18.95 11.98
C GLU A 706 0.86 -19.23 13.41
N TYR A 707 1.08 -20.49 13.77
CA TYR A 707 1.51 -20.91 15.12
C TYR A 707 3.04 -20.71 15.37
N GLN A 708 3.83 -20.44 14.33
CA GLN A 708 5.27 -20.13 14.45
C GLN A 708 5.55 -18.63 14.45
N VAL A 709 4.72 -17.82 13.80
CA VAL A 709 4.95 -16.36 13.72
C VAL A 709 5.04 -15.72 15.11
N PRO A 710 4.14 -15.97 16.09
CA PRO A 710 4.30 -15.45 17.45
C PRO A 710 5.59 -15.91 18.16
N GLN A 711 6.10 -17.10 17.84
CA GLN A 711 7.37 -17.62 18.40
C GLN A 711 8.60 -16.98 17.73
N ALA A 712 8.47 -16.56 16.47
CA ALA A 712 9.47 -15.76 15.75
C ALA A 712 9.43 -14.28 16.18
N VAL A 713 8.24 -13.74 16.48
CA VAL A 713 8.04 -12.41 17.07
C VAL A 713 8.71 -12.34 18.44
N ASP A 714 8.35 -13.24 19.38
CA ASP A 714 8.97 -13.31 20.71
C ASP A 714 10.50 -13.44 20.63
N ALA A 715 11.01 -14.34 19.78
CA ALA A 715 12.45 -14.51 19.61
C ALA A 715 13.15 -13.29 18.99
N LEU A 716 12.50 -12.55 18.07
CA LEU A 716 13.05 -11.30 17.53
C LEU A 716 12.99 -10.17 18.57
N LEU A 717 11.93 -10.08 19.37
CA LEU A 717 11.83 -9.12 20.47
C LEU A 717 12.86 -9.42 21.59
N GLY A 718 13.21 -10.69 21.79
CA GLY A 718 14.38 -11.10 22.57
C GLY A 718 15.73 -10.65 22.02
N MET A 719 15.80 -10.18 20.76
CA MET A 719 16.99 -9.52 20.21
C MET A 719 16.97 -7.99 20.35
N VAL A 720 15.80 -7.36 20.57
CA VAL A 720 15.65 -5.90 20.64
C VAL A 720 16.08 -5.40 22.03
N PRO A 721 17.13 -4.57 22.13
CA PRO A 721 17.50 -3.96 23.40
C PRO A 721 16.51 -2.85 23.78
N GLU A 722 16.18 -2.76 25.06
CA GLU A 722 15.53 -1.61 25.69
C GLU A 722 16.34 -1.17 26.93
N SER A 723 16.11 0.06 27.37
CA SER A 723 16.75 0.61 28.56
C SER A 723 15.81 1.54 29.32
N HIS A 724 15.73 1.35 30.64
CA HIS A 724 14.93 2.18 31.54
C HIS A 724 15.84 2.95 32.49
N GLU A 725 15.64 4.27 32.59
CA GLU A 725 16.47 5.15 33.43
C GLU A 725 15.79 5.44 34.78
N LEU A 726 16.52 5.20 35.87
CA LEU A 726 16.16 5.64 37.22
C LEU A 726 17.09 6.76 37.66
N HIS A 727 16.50 7.83 38.20
CA HIS A 727 17.25 8.94 38.81
C HIS A 727 17.06 8.91 40.32
N PHE A 728 18.17 8.92 41.06
CA PHE A 728 18.18 8.99 42.52
C PHE A 728 18.79 10.32 42.99
N GLN A 729 18.34 10.82 44.14
CA GLN A 729 18.98 11.92 44.84
C GLN A 729 20.42 11.49 45.19
N SER A 730 21.44 12.16 44.63
CA SER A 730 22.83 11.72 44.81
C SER A 730 23.29 11.89 46.26
N SER A 731 23.99 10.86 46.76
CA SER A 731 24.69 10.91 48.05
C SER A 731 25.99 10.11 47.98
N VAL A 732 26.98 10.50 48.78
CA VAL A 732 28.28 9.80 48.85
C VAL A 732 28.09 8.33 49.24
N GLU A 733 27.15 8.06 50.15
CA GLU A 733 26.78 6.72 50.63
C GLU A 733 26.20 5.84 49.51
N LEU A 734 25.37 6.43 48.63
CA LEU A 734 24.80 5.76 47.46
C LEU A 734 25.88 5.47 46.41
N GLN A 735 26.73 6.46 46.11
CA GLN A 735 27.83 6.31 45.15
C GLN A 735 28.85 5.26 45.60
N ASP A 736 29.17 5.18 46.89
CA ASP A 736 30.09 4.17 47.41
C ASP A 736 29.45 2.79 47.51
N TYR A 737 28.13 2.71 47.74
CA TYR A 737 27.40 1.44 47.63
C TYR A 737 27.43 0.87 46.21
N PHE A 738 27.20 1.68 45.18
CA PHE A 738 27.28 1.23 43.78
C PHE A 738 28.69 0.76 43.36
N LYS A 739 29.75 1.21 44.04
CA LYS A 739 31.14 0.77 43.83
C LYS A 739 31.51 -0.46 44.68
N CYS A 740 30.67 -0.87 45.63
CA CYS A 740 30.95 -1.93 46.58
C CYS A 740 30.93 -3.33 45.95
N SER A 741 31.76 -4.25 46.47
CA SER A 741 31.77 -5.68 46.06
C SER A 741 30.38 -6.31 46.14
N ASP A 742 29.61 -5.98 47.15
CA ASP A 742 28.36 -6.66 47.47
C ASP A 742 27.26 -6.27 46.49
N PHE A 743 27.25 -5.01 46.03
CA PHE A 743 26.38 -4.56 44.95
C PHE A 743 26.77 -5.21 43.61
N LEU A 744 28.06 -5.21 43.28
CA LEU A 744 28.57 -5.75 42.02
C LEU A 744 28.46 -7.29 41.92
N ALA A 745 28.53 -8.01 43.04
CA ALA A 745 28.54 -9.47 43.07
C ALA A 745 27.20 -10.11 43.48
N ASP A 746 26.39 -9.50 44.36
CA ASP A 746 25.10 -10.05 44.79
C ASP A 746 23.92 -9.40 44.07
N VAL A 747 23.88 -8.06 44.02
CA VAL A 747 22.73 -7.31 43.48
C VAL A 747 22.71 -7.35 41.96
N ARG A 748 23.80 -6.95 41.29
CA ARG A 748 23.91 -6.96 39.83
C ARG A 748 23.78 -8.37 39.23
N THR A 749 24.41 -9.37 39.86
CA THR A 749 24.32 -10.76 39.41
C THR A 749 22.90 -11.30 39.47
N LYS A 750 22.16 -11.06 40.58
CA LYS A 750 20.76 -11.50 40.69
C LYS A 750 19.83 -10.79 39.71
N LEU A 751 20.06 -9.51 39.45
CA LEU A 751 19.28 -8.78 38.44
C LEU A 751 19.48 -9.36 37.04
N LYS A 752 20.71 -9.77 36.70
CA LYS A 752 21.00 -10.48 35.45
C LYS A 752 20.47 -11.91 35.41
N GLU A 753 20.64 -12.69 36.48
CA GLU A 753 20.31 -14.14 36.51
C GLU A 753 18.84 -14.46 36.83
N GLN A 754 18.11 -13.57 37.51
CA GLN A 754 16.74 -13.82 38.02
C GLN A 754 15.67 -12.95 37.37
N TYR A 755 16.08 -11.83 36.76
CA TYR A 755 15.18 -10.85 36.14
C TYR A 755 15.57 -10.51 34.68
N GLU A 756 16.70 -11.02 34.19
CA GLU A 756 17.26 -10.73 32.85
C GLU A 756 17.49 -9.22 32.59
N VAL A 757 17.80 -8.47 33.65
CA VAL A 757 18.12 -7.04 33.63
C VAL A 757 19.60 -6.81 33.95
N ASP A 758 20.36 -6.24 33.02
CA ASP A 758 21.68 -5.68 33.28
C ASP A 758 21.56 -4.28 33.90
N ILE A 759 22.47 -3.96 34.82
CA ILE A 759 22.57 -2.62 35.41
C ILE A 759 23.87 -1.94 34.99
N ASN A 760 23.77 -0.66 34.61
CA ASN A 760 24.88 0.27 34.51
C ASN A 760 24.60 1.51 35.37
N VAL A 761 25.64 2.13 35.93
CA VAL A 761 25.49 3.28 36.85
C VAL A 761 26.41 4.41 36.37
N ASP A 762 25.80 5.52 35.95
CA ASP A 762 26.50 6.76 35.66
C ASP A 762 26.46 7.64 36.90
N VAL A 763 27.55 7.57 37.66
CA VAL A 763 27.80 8.43 38.83
C VAL A 763 28.12 9.85 38.34
N GLY A 764 27.40 10.84 38.86
CA GLY A 764 27.50 12.23 38.39
C GLY A 764 28.85 12.88 38.71
N THR A 765 29.75 12.96 37.72
CA THR A 765 31.03 13.68 37.83
C THR A 765 30.97 15.08 37.20
N ASP A 766 31.44 16.07 37.96
CA ASP A 766 31.44 17.52 37.69
C ASP A 766 31.41 17.96 36.22
N LEU A 767 30.23 18.39 35.75
CA LEU A 767 30.11 19.31 34.63
C LEU A 767 30.16 20.76 35.18
N PRO A 768 31.11 21.61 34.75
CA PRO A 768 31.25 22.96 35.27
C PRO A 768 30.12 23.87 34.74
N THR A 769 29.07 24.05 35.53
CA THR A 769 27.99 25.01 35.23
C THR A 769 28.52 26.44 35.36
N THR A 770 28.67 27.14 34.22
CA THR A 770 28.87 28.58 34.20
C THR A 770 27.60 29.28 34.70
N HIS A 771 27.58 29.66 35.97
CA HIS A 771 26.46 30.38 36.57
C HIS A 771 26.40 31.81 36.04
N GLU A 772 25.34 32.16 35.33
CA GLU A 772 24.84 33.53 35.29
C GLU A 772 23.83 33.71 36.43
N GLU A 773 24.07 34.68 37.32
CA GLU A 773 23.25 34.93 38.50
C GLU A 773 21.95 35.65 38.11
N GLY A 774 20.80 34.94 38.07
CA GLY A 774 19.59 35.57 37.50
C GLY A 774 18.20 34.98 37.74
N SER A 775 18.00 33.85 38.44
CA SER A 775 16.63 33.36 38.69
C SER A 775 16.45 32.59 40.01
N SER A 776 15.34 32.86 40.71
CA SER A 776 14.98 32.23 41.98
C SER A 776 14.05 31.04 41.76
N SER A 777 14.61 29.92 41.32
CA SER A 777 13.96 28.60 41.31
C SER A 777 14.89 27.57 41.98
N PRO A 778 14.37 26.60 42.74
CA PRO A 778 15.22 25.59 43.37
C PRO A 778 15.89 24.73 42.30
N SER A 779 17.22 24.82 42.22
CA SER A 779 18.02 23.90 41.41
C SER A 779 17.84 22.47 41.95
N PRO A 780 17.58 21.46 41.10
CA PRO A 780 17.73 20.07 41.54
C PRO A 780 19.16 19.86 42.03
N GLY A 781 19.32 19.04 43.07
CA GLY A 781 20.65 18.60 43.50
C GLY A 781 21.29 17.67 42.46
N PRO A 782 22.55 17.25 42.66
CA PRO A 782 23.12 16.18 41.85
C PRO A 782 22.20 14.94 41.90
N GLU A 783 21.97 14.34 40.73
CA GLU A 783 21.22 13.10 40.54
C GLU A 783 22.19 12.02 40.06
N ASP A 784 22.21 10.85 40.70
CA ASP A 784 22.93 9.67 40.18
C ASP A 784 21.98 8.88 39.27
N ARG A 785 22.44 8.52 38.07
CA ARG A 785 21.63 7.83 37.04
C ARG A 785 21.95 6.34 37.01
N VAL A 786 20.92 5.51 37.17
CA VAL A 786 21.00 4.06 37.00
C VAL A 786 20.24 3.67 35.75
N VAL A 787 20.92 3.02 34.81
CA VAL A 787 20.34 2.54 33.55
C VAL A 787 20.14 1.02 33.66
N LEU A 788 18.89 0.59 33.53
CA LEU A 788 18.47 -0.81 33.53
C LEU A 788 18.31 -1.26 32.08
N GLY A 789 19.27 -2.03 31.57
CA GLY A 789 19.24 -2.60 30.22
C GLY A 789 18.59 -3.98 30.22
N TYR A 790 17.68 -4.23 29.29
CA TYR A 790 16.95 -5.50 29.15
C TYR A 790 16.51 -5.71 27.69
N THR A 791 15.85 -6.82 27.37
CA THR A 791 15.33 -7.12 26.01
C THR A 791 13.81 -6.96 25.95
N ARG A 792 13.23 -6.59 24.80
CA ARG A 792 11.81 -6.20 24.70
C ARG A 792 10.84 -7.27 25.21
N ASN A 793 11.15 -8.56 25.06
CA ASN A 793 10.35 -9.66 25.63
C ASN A 793 10.33 -9.67 27.17
N ASN A 794 11.39 -9.21 27.82
CA ASN A 794 11.59 -9.19 29.27
C ASN A 794 11.07 -7.91 29.95
N ALA A 795 10.47 -6.98 29.20
CA ALA A 795 9.90 -5.73 29.73
C ALA A 795 8.93 -5.94 30.92
N GLY A 796 8.18 -7.05 30.94
CA GLY A 796 7.30 -7.40 32.05
C GLY A 796 8.01 -7.68 33.38
N GLY A 797 9.28 -8.11 33.35
CA GLY A 797 10.10 -8.36 34.55
C GLY A 797 10.77 -7.11 35.12
N LEU A 798 10.86 -6.02 34.35
CA LEU A 798 11.53 -4.77 34.72
C LEU A 798 11.02 -4.21 36.05
N LYS A 799 9.70 -4.23 36.28
CA LYS A 799 9.12 -3.71 37.51
C LYS A 799 9.58 -4.47 38.75
N ASP A 800 9.59 -5.81 38.69
CA ASP A 800 10.03 -6.63 39.82
C ASP A 800 11.55 -6.52 40.05
N ALA A 801 12.32 -6.24 39.00
CA ALA A 801 13.73 -5.87 39.08
C ALA A 801 13.94 -4.50 39.78
N ILE A 802 13.09 -3.50 39.48
CA ILE A 802 13.09 -2.19 40.15
C ILE A 802 12.70 -2.33 41.63
N ASP A 803 11.61 -3.05 41.94
CA ASP A 803 11.17 -3.32 43.32
C ASP A 803 12.28 -4.10 44.10
N PHE A 804 13.01 -5.02 43.45
CA PHE A 804 14.18 -5.69 44.04
C PHE A 804 15.33 -4.72 44.32
N LEU A 805 15.72 -3.88 43.35
CA LEU A 805 16.79 -2.88 43.50
C LEU A 805 16.48 -1.90 44.64
N ILE A 806 15.26 -1.35 44.66
CA ILE A 806 14.78 -0.46 45.73
C ILE A 806 14.82 -1.17 47.09
N SER A 807 14.41 -2.44 47.15
CA SER A 807 14.48 -3.21 48.41
C SER A 807 15.92 -3.38 48.93
N ARG A 808 16.93 -3.41 48.04
CA ARG A 808 18.35 -3.51 48.41
C ARG A 808 18.91 -2.19 48.91
N LEU A 809 18.58 -1.07 48.25
CA LEU A 809 18.95 0.27 48.71
C LEU A 809 18.39 0.54 50.11
N VAL A 810 17.09 0.31 50.31
CA VAL A 810 16.42 0.47 51.62
C VAL A 810 16.99 -0.48 52.69
N ALA A 811 17.35 -1.71 52.33
CA ALA A 811 17.98 -2.66 53.28
C ALA A 811 19.38 -2.24 53.73
N HIS A 812 20.09 -1.42 52.95
CA HIS A 812 21.36 -0.78 53.35
C HIS A 812 21.18 0.59 54.02
N GLY A 813 19.93 1.05 54.21
CA GLY A 813 19.62 2.34 54.84
C GLY A 813 19.77 3.56 53.93
N LEU A 814 19.95 3.35 52.62
CA LEU A 814 20.07 4.39 51.62
C LEU A 814 18.69 4.94 51.24
N ASP A 815 18.63 6.22 50.85
CA ASP A 815 17.41 6.75 50.26
C ASP A 815 17.21 6.14 48.85
N ALA A 816 16.02 5.57 48.64
CA ALA A 816 15.59 4.97 47.38
C ALA A 816 14.46 5.77 46.71
N ASN A 817 14.18 6.99 47.19
CA ASN A 817 13.26 7.94 46.56
C ASN A 817 13.70 8.20 45.11
N THR A 818 12.97 7.60 44.17
CA THR A 818 13.21 7.71 42.74
C THR A 818 12.68 9.05 42.24
N VAL A 819 13.59 9.96 41.87
CA VAL A 819 13.28 11.33 41.44
C VAL A 819 12.63 11.35 40.05
N LYS A 820 13.07 10.44 39.16
CA LYS A 820 12.49 10.19 37.83
C LYS A 820 12.62 8.71 37.49
N GLY A 821 11.68 8.17 36.70
CA GLY A 821 11.69 6.78 36.25
C GLY A 821 10.95 5.78 37.14
N ALA A 822 10.23 6.22 38.17
CA ALA A 822 9.40 5.31 38.98
C ALA A 822 8.22 4.79 38.15
N ILE A 823 8.18 3.48 37.88
CA ILE A 823 7.00 2.85 37.25
C ILE A 823 5.81 3.00 38.23
N PRO A 824 4.69 3.63 37.83
CA PRO A 824 3.52 3.75 38.70
C PRO A 824 3.05 2.38 39.17
N ARG A 825 2.70 2.24 40.45
CA ARG A 825 1.93 1.07 40.86
C ARG A 825 0.61 1.11 40.08
N PRO A 826 0.19 0.01 39.41
CA PRO A 826 -1.17 -0.06 38.91
C PRO A 826 -2.09 0.20 40.09
N LYS A 827 -3.08 1.09 39.92
CA LYS A 827 -4.11 1.31 40.94
C LYS A 827 -4.63 -0.07 41.36
N SER A 828 -4.63 -0.34 42.66
CA SER A 828 -5.43 -1.46 43.15
C SER A 828 -6.86 -1.23 42.69
N ASP A 829 -7.49 -2.25 42.11
CA ASP A 829 -8.85 -2.22 41.57
C ASP A 829 -9.86 -1.96 42.70
N SER A 830 -9.97 -0.69 43.07
CA SER A 830 -10.91 -0.19 44.05
C SER A 830 -12.27 -0.18 43.38
N PHE A 831 -13.16 -1.01 43.93
CA PHE A 831 -14.53 -1.28 43.51
C PHE A 831 -15.36 -0.02 43.16
N GLU A 832 -14.93 1.16 43.63
CA GLU A 832 -15.48 2.49 43.35
C GLU A 832 -15.46 2.87 41.85
N GLU A 833 -14.42 2.51 41.07
CA GLU A 833 -14.38 2.81 39.63
C GLU A 833 -15.37 1.95 38.81
N SER A 834 -15.98 0.91 39.40
CA SER A 834 -16.95 0.02 38.74
C SER A 834 -18.40 0.57 38.68
N LEU A 835 -18.69 1.74 39.28
CA LEU A 835 -20.04 2.31 39.40
C LEU A 835 -20.25 3.68 38.71
N PRO A 836 -19.94 3.86 37.40
CA PRO A 836 -20.10 5.13 36.68
C PRO A 836 -21.57 5.60 36.51
N PHE A 837 -22.56 4.86 37.03
CA PHE A 837 -23.99 5.16 36.93
C PHE A 837 -24.69 5.48 38.26
N PHE A 838 -23.94 5.62 39.37
CA PHE A 838 -24.53 5.93 40.69
C PHE A 838 -24.38 7.40 41.15
N ASP A 839 -24.00 8.32 40.25
CA ASP A 839 -24.04 9.78 40.49
C ASP A 839 -25.49 10.33 40.48
N SER A 840 -26.29 9.88 41.46
CA SER A 840 -27.65 10.36 41.68
C SER A 840 -27.65 11.45 42.76
N LYS A 841 -28.12 12.64 42.38
CA LYS A 841 -28.15 13.86 43.22
C LYS A 841 -29.22 13.81 44.31
N LEU A 842 -29.11 12.85 45.23
CA LEU A 842 -30.06 12.57 46.31
C LEU A 842 -29.47 12.58 47.73
N LEU A 843 -28.15 12.68 47.89
CA LEU A 843 -27.51 12.88 49.19
C LEU A 843 -26.95 14.30 49.26
N GLN A 844 -27.63 15.16 50.02
CA GLN A 844 -27.21 16.55 50.25
C GLN A 844 -26.06 16.64 51.25
N HIS A 845 -25.26 17.70 51.15
CA HIS A 845 -24.10 17.96 52.01
C HIS A 845 -24.44 17.94 53.51
N ALA A 846 -23.65 17.20 54.29
CA ALA A 846 -23.38 17.50 55.68
C ALA A 846 -21.92 18.01 55.78
N PRO A 847 -21.65 19.20 56.33
CA PRO A 847 -20.30 19.73 56.43
C PRO A 847 -19.48 19.01 57.51
N ALA A 848 -18.19 18.80 57.25
CA ALA A 848 -17.30 18.12 58.18
C ALA A 848 -16.95 18.99 59.41
N PRO A 849 -17.00 18.44 60.64
CA PRO A 849 -16.39 19.07 61.80
C PRO A 849 -14.86 18.91 61.76
N LEU A 850 -14.15 19.90 62.29
CA LEU A 850 -12.69 19.98 62.28
C LEU A 850 -12.05 19.33 63.52
N SER A 851 -10.84 18.81 63.31
CA SER A 851 -9.69 18.86 64.23
C SER A 851 -9.53 17.87 65.41
N THR A 852 -8.25 17.71 65.77
CA THR A 852 -7.63 17.24 67.03
C THR A 852 -7.67 15.76 67.44
N ASP A 853 -6.46 15.20 67.47
CA ASP A 853 -5.83 14.38 68.52
C ASP A 853 -6.26 12.93 68.85
N SER A 854 -5.21 12.18 69.17
CA SER A 854 -5.19 10.93 69.95
C SER A 854 -4.83 11.27 71.42
N PRO A 855 -4.88 10.35 72.42
CA PRO A 855 -4.99 8.89 72.32
C PRO A 855 -5.89 8.25 73.41
N THR A 856 -5.60 6.97 73.72
CA THR A 856 -5.87 6.22 74.97
C THR A 856 -7.20 5.49 75.22
N ARG A 857 -6.98 4.23 75.66
CA ARG A 857 -7.84 3.14 76.17
C ARG A 857 -8.23 3.38 77.66
N PRO A 858 -9.01 2.50 78.38
CA PRO A 858 -9.74 1.28 77.98
C PRO A 858 -11.15 1.04 78.65
N ASN A 859 -11.69 -0.18 78.46
CA ASN A 859 -12.55 -0.99 79.37
C ASN A 859 -14.11 -0.93 79.34
N PHE A 860 -14.71 -2.06 78.92
CA PHE A 860 -15.88 -2.84 79.44
C PHE A 860 -17.20 -2.16 79.88
N SER A 861 -18.39 -2.77 79.80
CA SER A 861 -18.86 -4.14 79.42
C SER A 861 -20.26 -4.02 78.75
N ASP A 862 -20.52 -4.58 77.57
CA ASP A 862 -20.88 -6.00 77.29
C ASP A 862 -22.27 -6.44 77.78
N GLU A 863 -23.22 -6.62 76.85
CA GLU A 863 -24.12 -7.79 76.85
C GLU A 863 -24.62 -8.17 75.43
N THR A 864 -24.18 -9.34 74.95
CA THR A 864 -24.89 -10.26 74.02
C THR A 864 -25.39 -9.78 72.63
N SER A 865 -24.67 -10.21 71.58
CA SER A 865 -25.25 -10.87 70.39
C SER A 865 -24.20 -11.74 69.69
N GLU A 866 -24.62 -12.78 68.96
CA GLU A 866 -23.78 -13.96 68.69
C GLU A 866 -22.97 -13.96 67.37
N ARG A 867 -21.73 -14.48 67.46
CA ARG A 867 -20.94 -15.30 66.48
C ARG A 867 -20.86 -14.85 65.01
N GLY A 868 -19.70 -14.85 64.33
CA GLY A 868 -18.34 -15.23 64.73
C GLY A 868 -17.42 -15.40 63.49
N SER A 869 -16.17 -14.92 63.56
CA SER A 869 -15.26 -14.83 62.38
C SER A 869 -14.63 -16.16 61.95
N ILE A 870 -14.47 -16.37 60.64
CA ILE A 870 -13.74 -17.53 60.06
C ILE A 870 -12.93 -17.18 58.80
N PHE A 871 -12.34 -15.97 58.69
CA PHE A 871 -11.41 -15.64 57.60
C PHE A 871 -10.02 -15.15 58.08
N GLU A 872 -9.47 -15.88 59.05
CA GLU A 872 -8.06 -15.75 59.45
C GLU A 872 -7.37 -17.12 59.48
N ARG A 873 -6.89 -17.60 58.32
CA ARG A 873 -5.84 -18.63 58.20
C ARG A 873 -5.43 -18.89 56.74
N LEU A 874 -4.26 -18.39 56.35
CA LEU A 874 -3.11 -19.16 55.83
C LEU A 874 -2.14 -18.27 55.02
N ARG A 875 -0.90 -18.13 55.52
CA ARG A 875 0.26 -17.69 54.73
C ARG A 875 1.31 -18.81 54.73
N LYS A 876 1.52 -19.46 53.57
CA LYS A 876 2.72 -20.29 53.25
C LYS A 876 2.93 -21.53 54.17
N PRO A 877 3.97 -22.38 53.95
CA PRO A 877 4.46 -22.96 52.69
C PRO A 877 4.55 -24.52 52.69
N GLY A 878 4.73 -25.12 51.51
CA GLY A 878 5.72 -26.19 51.24
C GLY A 878 5.67 -27.58 51.93
N SER A 879 5.42 -28.60 51.09
CA SER A 879 5.97 -29.98 51.16
C SER A 879 5.62 -30.93 52.33
N ILE A 880 4.95 -32.05 52.02
CA ILE A 880 5.51 -33.42 52.12
C ILE A 880 4.62 -34.43 51.36
N SER A 881 5.14 -35.64 51.08
CA SER A 881 4.69 -36.60 50.07
C SER A 881 3.84 -37.79 50.57
N SER A 882 3.36 -38.59 49.59
CA SER A 882 2.78 -39.96 49.70
C SER A 882 1.29 -40.02 50.11
N PHE A 883 0.42 -40.84 49.50
CA PHE A 883 0.61 -42.20 48.97
C PHE A 883 -0.19 -42.56 47.69
N SER A 884 0.33 -43.56 46.97
CA SER A 884 -0.28 -44.43 45.94
C SER A 884 -1.54 -45.19 46.43
N SER A 885 -2.45 -45.79 45.65
CA SER A 885 -2.68 -45.96 44.18
C SER A 885 -4.06 -46.65 43.93
N PHE A 886 -4.25 -47.29 42.76
CA PHE A 886 -5.39 -48.13 42.29
C PHE A 886 -6.56 -47.33 41.66
N ILE A 887 -6.78 -47.35 40.34
CA ILE A 887 -7.22 -48.42 39.41
C ILE A 887 -8.76 -48.59 39.40
N GLY A 888 -9.49 -48.51 38.28
CA GLY A 888 -9.11 -48.11 36.90
C GLY A 888 -9.98 -48.77 35.80
N ARG A 889 -9.70 -48.45 34.52
CA ARG A 889 -10.25 -49.04 33.26
C ARG A 889 -11.72 -48.70 32.90
N LYS A 890 -12.23 -48.86 31.65
CA LYS A 890 -11.67 -48.74 30.27
C LYS A 890 -12.79 -48.89 29.20
N ASN A 891 -12.84 -47.96 28.23
CA ASN A 891 -13.47 -48.03 26.87
C ASN A 891 -15.01 -48.27 26.67
N HIS A 892 -15.44 -47.87 25.46
CA HIS A 892 -16.54 -48.37 24.59
C HIS A 892 -17.94 -47.71 24.57
N SER A 893 -18.06 -46.75 23.65
CA SER A 893 -19.03 -46.71 22.51
C SER A 893 -20.49 -47.18 22.67
N ALA A 894 -21.45 -46.27 22.45
CA ALA A 894 -22.64 -46.39 21.57
C ALA A 894 -23.68 -45.27 21.87
N SER A 895 -24.40 -44.81 20.84
CA SER A 895 -25.66 -44.04 20.97
C SER A 895 -26.86 -45.00 20.83
N PRO A 896 -28.08 -44.68 21.31
CA PRO A 896 -28.96 -43.74 20.59
C PRO A 896 -29.97 -42.92 21.45
N ALA A 897 -30.66 -41.96 20.81
CA ALA A 897 -32.07 -41.51 21.01
C ALA A 897 -32.62 -41.15 22.42
N SER A 898 -33.57 -40.21 22.60
CA SER A 898 -34.12 -39.11 21.78
C SER A 898 -35.06 -38.22 22.65
N PHE A 899 -35.49 -37.07 22.10
CA PHE A 899 -36.68 -36.26 22.44
C PHE A 899 -36.69 -35.24 23.60
N PHE A 900 -36.79 -33.96 23.18
CA PHE A 900 -37.54 -32.83 23.79
C PHE A 900 -37.07 -32.27 25.16
N LYS A 901 -37.15 -30.96 25.44
CA LYS A 901 -37.83 -29.84 24.73
C LYS A 901 -37.15 -28.48 25.05
N HIS A 902 -37.22 -27.53 24.11
CA HIS A 902 -36.94 -26.08 24.23
C HIS A 902 -35.67 -25.60 24.97
N ALA A 903 -34.71 -25.07 24.19
CA ALA A 903 -33.82 -23.99 24.60
C ALA A 903 -33.78 -22.93 23.46
N SER A 904 -33.57 -21.65 23.79
CA SER A 904 -33.84 -20.53 22.88
C SER A 904 -32.61 -19.67 22.57
N SER A 905 -32.46 -19.32 21.29
CA SER A 905 -31.87 -18.06 20.78
C SER A 905 -30.74 -17.40 21.58
N ASN A 906 -29.48 -17.71 21.23
CA ASN A 906 -28.41 -16.70 21.15
C ASN A 906 -27.20 -17.24 20.36
N ALA A 907 -27.18 -17.02 19.05
CA ALA A 907 -26.09 -17.47 18.16
C ALA A 907 -26.00 -16.61 16.87
N SER A 908 -25.96 -15.27 17.01
CA SER A 908 -25.92 -14.33 15.86
C SER A 908 -25.13 -13.06 16.18
N LYS A 909 -23.84 -13.16 16.54
CA LYS A 909 -22.95 -11.98 16.61
C LYS A 909 -21.46 -12.32 16.37
N ALA A 910 -21.19 -12.93 15.21
CA ALA A 910 -19.84 -13.29 14.74
C ALA A 910 -19.64 -12.88 13.27
N SER A 911 -19.98 -11.63 12.95
CA SER A 911 -19.78 -11.00 11.64
C SER A 911 -19.54 -9.50 11.82
N LEU A 912 -18.35 -9.13 12.29
CA LEU A 912 -17.79 -7.79 12.12
C LEU A 912 -16.54 -7.92 11.25
N VAL A 913 -16.57 -7.30 10.08
CA VAL A 913 -15.42 -7.26 9.16
C VAL A 913 -14.47 -6.18 9.65
N SER A 914 -13.25 -6.57 10.04
CA SER A 914 -12.24 -5.62 10.50
C SER A 914 -11.89 -4.60 9.40
N MET A 915 -12.15 -3.32 9.68
CA MET A 915 -11.90 -2.18 8.78
C MET A 915 -10.40 -1.95 8.47
N GLU A 916 -9.53 -2.67 9.18
CA GLU A 916 -8.07 -2.63 9.12
C GLU A 916 -7.47 -3.41 7.95
N SER A 917 -8.26 -4.25 7.28
CA SER A 917 -7.88 -5.06 6.12
C SER A 917 -7.62 -4.26 4.81
N ARG A 918 -7.37 -2.95 4.92
CA ARG A 918 -7.15 -2.01 3.80
C ARG A 918 -5.72 -1.94 3.31
N ASP A 919 -4.75 -2.50 4.04
CA ASP A 919 -3.31 -2.27 3.81
C ASP A 919 -2.49 -3.56 3.53
N SER A 920 -3.16 -4.68 3.25
CA SER A 920 -2.50 -5.94 2.87
C SER A 920 -2.23 -6.00 1.36
N GLY A 921 -0.95 -5.89 0.99
CA GLY A 921 -0.48 -5.62 -0.38
C GLY A 921 -0.65 -6.71 -1.45
N TYR A 922 -1.51 -7.71 -1.26
CA TYR A 922 -1.77 -8.79 -2.22
C TYR A 922 -3.26 -8.87 -2.59
N ARG A 923 -3.66 -8.09 -3.60
CA ARG A 923 -4.94 -8.25 -4.32
C ARG A 923 -4.72 -8.13 -5.83
N ASN A 924 -5.43 -8.96 -6.59
CA ASN A 924 -5.29 -9.05 -8.05
C ASN A 924 -5.68 -7.74 -8.76
N PRO A 925 -5.05 -7.40 -9.91
CA PRO A 925 -5.49 -6.32 -10.79
C PRO A 925 -6.99 -6.35 -11.13
N TRP A 926 -7.55 -7.56 -11.34
CA TRP A 926 -8.96 -7.76 -11.71
C TRP A 926 -9.95 -7.78 -10.53
N ASN A 927 -9.46 -7.66 -9.29
CA ASN A 927 -10.31 -7.40 -8.11
C ASN A 927 -10.32 -5.89 -7.74
N ASP A 928 -9.63 -5.03 -8.50
CA ASP A 928 -9.58 -3.58 -8.34
C ASP A 928 -10.70 -2.90 -9.18
N SER A 929 -11.02 -3.47 -10.35
CA SER A 929 -12.18 -3.10 -11.19
C SER A 929 -13.51 -3.24 -10.44
N GLY A 930 -14.35 -2.20 -10.44
CA GLY A 930 -15.55 -2.06 -9.60
C GLY A 930 -16.76 -2.94 -9.97
N VAL A 931 -16.58 -4.19 -10.38
CA VAL A 931 -17.66 -5.12 -10.81
C VAL A 931 -18.44 -5.68 -9.61
N ASN A 932 -19.14 -4.79 -8.89
CA ASN A 932 -20.19 -5.17 -7.96
C ASN A 932 -21.44 -5.55 -8.76
N LEU A 933 -21.93 -6.78 -8.57
CA LEU A 933 -23.30 -7.12 -8.93
C LEU A 933 -24.25 -6.45 -7.93
N PRO A 934 -25.45 -6.01 -8.34
CA PRO A 934 -26.42 -5.45 -7.40
C PRO A 934 -26.92 -6.53 -6.43
N GLU A 935 -26.95 -6.22 -5.14
CA GLU A 935 -27.71 -6.98 -4.15
C GLU A 935 -29.15 -6.43 -4.14
N ASP A 936 -30.15 -7.29 -4.30
CA ASP A 936 -31.56 -6.90 -4.35
C ASP A 936 -32.10 -6.53 -2.95
N ASP A 937 -32.75 -5.36 -2.84
CA ASP A 937 -33.35 -4.85 -1.59
C ASP A 937 -34.45 -5.79 -1.03
N VAL A 938 -34.37 -6.07 0.27
CA VAL A 938 -35.46 -6.72 1.05
C VAL A 938 -35.78 -5.86 2.27
N PRO A 939 -37.04 -5.37 2.45
CA PRO A 939 -37.32 -4.23 3.32
C PRO A 939 -37.43 -4.58 4.81
N VAL A 940 -36.91 -3.69 5.66
CA VAL A 940 -37.02 -3.77 7.13
C VAL A 940 -37.96 -2.69 7.66
N LEU A 941 -39.10 -3.12 8.24
CA LEU A 941 -39.83 -2.32 9.23
C LEU A 941 -39.12 -2.47 10.59
N GLY A 942 -39.00 -1.48 11.48
CA GLY A 942 -39.48 -0.09 11.44
C GLY A 942 -40.33 0.25 12.68
N SER A 943 -39.88 1.23 13.49
CA SER A 943 -40.61 1.95 14.58
C SER A 943 -39.59 2.65 15.52
N SER A 944 -39.85 3.80 16.14
CA SER A 944 -40.94 4.79 15.96
C SER A 944 -40.69 6.11 16.74
N HIS A 945 -41.47 7.15 16.39
CA HIS A 945 -41.71 8.42 17.12
C HIS A 945 -40.74 9.61 16.88
N SER A 946 -41.21 10.86 16.71
CA SER A 946 -42.60 11.35 16.48
C SER A 946 -42.68 12.81 15.95
N HIS A 947 -43.83 13.16 15.34
CA HIS A 947 -44.35 14.52 15.05
C HIS A 947 -43.61 15.37 13.98
N LYS A 948 -44.26 16.27 13.20
CA LYS A 948 -45.65 16.79 13.17
C LYS A 948 -45.99 17.45 11.79
N SER A 949 -47.25 17.30 11.30
CA SER A 949 -47.99 18.19 10.34
C SER A 949 -47.39 18.55 8.95
N SER A 950 -48.14 18.73 7.84
CA SER A 950 -49.59 18.52 7.53
C SER A 950 -49.89 18.68 6.02
N ASN A 951 -51.03 18.13 5.56
CA ASN A 951 -51.73 18.34 4.25
C ASN A 951 -51.07 17.83 2.95
N SER A 952 -51.80 17.47 1.87
CA SER A 952 -53.21 17.01 1.70
C SER A 952 -53.50 16.60 0.24
N ASN A 953 -54.39 15.60 0.02
CA ASN A 953 -54.98 15.16 -1.28
C ASN A 953 -54.02 14.44 -2.27
N GLY A 954 -54.44 13.47 -3.10
CA GLY A 954 -55.75 12.81 -3.23
C GLY A 954 -55.74 11.57 -4.18
N TRP A 955 -56.60 10.58 -3.90
CA TRP A 955 -56.83 9.27 -4.57
C TRP A 955 -57.83 9.36 -5.77
N PRO A 956 -58.36 8.28 -6.45
CA PRO A 956 -58.29 6.80 -6.23
C PRO A 956 -58.20 5.78 -7.44
N THR A 957 -57.75 4.55 -7.13
CA THR A 957 -58.18 3.15 -7.51
C THR A 957 -58.49 2.61 -8.94
N ARG A 958 -58.03 1.34 -9.20
CA ARG A 958 -58.76 0.03 -9.35
C ARG A 958 -57.76 -1.11 -9.71
N PHE A 959 -57.74 -2.35 -9.17
CA PHE A 959 -58.69 -3.52 -9.17
C PHE A 959 -59.03 -4.08 -10.57
N ASP A 960 -59.06 -5.38 -10.92
CA ASP A 960 -59.00 -6.75 -10.28
C ASP A 960 -58.22 -7.70 -11.27
N ALA A 961 -57.59 -8.87 -11.02
CA ALA A 961 -57.71 -10.07 -10.16
C ALA A 961 -58.23 -11.37 -10.87
N LYS A 962 -57.58 -12.53 -10.57
CA LYS A 962 -58.02 -13.97 -10.64
C LYS A 962 -57.27 -14.98 -11.55
N PHE A 963 -57.03 -16.18 -10.98
CA PHE A 963 -56.63 -17.48 -11.59
C PHE A 963 -57.87 -18.35 -11.95
N PRO A 964 -57.70 -19.50 -12.65
CA PRO A 964 -57.85 -20.82 -11.99
C PRO A 964 -56.85 -21.92 -12.44
N PHE A 965 -57.08 -23.19 -12.05
CA PHE A 965 -56.11 -24.29 -11.89
C PHE A 965 -56.47 -25.60 -12.64
N GLY A 966 -55.50 -26.53 -12.78
CA GLY A 966 -55.71 -28.00 -12.94
C GLY A 966 -54.82 -28.69 -13.99
N THR A 967 -54.43 -29.98 -13.92
CA THR A 967 -54.44 -31.03 -12.86
C THR A 967 -53.40 -32.12 -13.20
N ALA A 968 -52.92 -32.90 -12.21
CA ALA A 968 -51.97 -34.04 -12.35
C ALA A 968 -52.73 -35.40 -12.47
N PRO A 969 -52.14 -36.64 -12.36
CA PRO A 969 -50.73 -37.08 -12.17
C PRO A 969 -50.30 -38.32 -13.04
N GLY A 970 -49.13 -38.94 -12.80
CA GLY A 970 -48.76 -40.27 -13.34
C GLY A 970 -47.28 -40.67 -13.13
N ASP A 971 -46.99 -41.97 -13.00
CA ASP A 971 -45.66 -42.54 -12.62
C ASP A 971 -45.23 -43.70 -13.58
N MET A 972 -44.03 -44.26 -13.38
CA MET A 972 -43.46 -45.55 -13.85
C MET A 972 -42.31 -45.57 -14.88
N THR A 973 -41.28 -46.36 -14.53
CA THR A 973 -40.31 -47.08 -15.40
C THR A 973 -40.57 -48.61 -15.23
N PRO A 974 -39.80 -49.61 -15.77
CA PRO A 974 -38.64 -49.63 -16.67
C PRO A 974 -38.69 -50.72 -17.80
N LYS A 975 -37.64 -50.86 -18.65
CA LYS A 975 -36.95 -52.14 -19.05
C LYS A 975 -35.91 -52.03 -20.21
N HIS A 976 -35.02 -53.04 -20.27
CA HIS A 976 -34.00 -53.38 -21.30
C HIS A 976 -34.59 -54.26 -22.43
N ASP A 977 -33.97 -54.66 -23.57
CA ASP A 977 -32.64 -54.53 -24.27
C ASP A 977 -32.93 -54.80 -25.81
N PRO A 978 -32.04 -55.21 -26.78
CA PRO A 978 -30.58 -55.47 -26.82
C PRO A 978 -29.75 -54.85 -27.99
N ARG A 979 -28.42 -54.76 -27.77
CA ARG A 979 -27.27 -54.97 -28.70
C ARG A 979 -27.36 -54.69 -30.23
N THR A 980 -26.38 -53.89 -30.71
CA THR A 980 -25.28 -54.36 -31.62
C THR A 980 -24.02 -53.47 -31.45
N SER A 981 -22.88 -53.79 -32.08
CA SER A 981 -21.51 -53.38 -31.64
C SER A 981 -20.54 -52.95 -32.77
N PHE A 982 -19.25 -52.76 -32.41
CA PHE A 982 -18.07 -52.29 -33.21
C PHE A 982 -17.93 -50.76 -33.31
N ASP A 983 -16.73 -50.14 -33.19
CA ASP A 983 -15.43 -50.61 -32.65
C ASP A 983 -14.59 -49.39 -32.15
N SER A 984 -13.51 -49.62 -31.41
CA SER A 984 -12.72 -48.59 -30.72
C SER A 984 -11.25 -48.50 -31.17
N GLY A 985 -10.88 -47.39 -31.84
CA GLY A 985 -9.49 -47.09 -32.20
C GLY A 985 -8.78 -46.20 -31.17
N ARG A 986 -7.86 -46.77 -30.37
CA ARG A 986 -7.00 -46.02 -29.42
C ARG A 986 -5.57 -46.58 -29.43
N PRO A 987 -4.53 -45.75 -29.69
CA PRO A 987 -3.14 -46.21 -29.65
C PRO A 987 -2.50 -46.10 -28.25
N SER A 988 -1.61 -47.06 -27.98
CA SER A 988 -0.75 -47.24 -26.79
C SER A 988 0.49 -48.05 -27.24
N THR A 989 1.66 -48.08 -26.58
CA THR A 989 2.11 -47.49 -25.30
C THR A 989 3.64 -47.37 -25.30
N SER A 990 4.19 -46.42 -24.54
CA SER A 990 5.54 -46.47 -23.91
C SER A 990 6.81 -46.50 -24.77
N ASN A 991 7.85 -45.82 -24.28
CA ASN A 991 9.15 -46.48 -24.06
C ASN A 991 9.99 -45.76 -23.01
N SER A 992 10.71 -46.51 -22.19
CA SER A 992 11.62 -46.02 -21.15
C SER A 992 12.88 -46.89 -21.13
N THR A 993 14.06 -46.30 -20.97
CA THR A 993 15.31 -47.06 -20.82
C THR A 993 16.30 -46.28 -19.95
N SER A 994 17.15 -46.99 -19.21
CA SER A 994 18.10 -46.42 -18.25
C SER A 994 19.54 -46.86 -18.58
N GLY A 995 20.52 -45.98 -18.37
CA GLY A 995 21.93 -46.30 -18.58
C GLY A 995 22.89 -45.13 -18.33
N TYR A 996 23.95 -45.40 -17.56
CA TYR A 996 25.17 -44.61 -17.32
C TYR A 996 26.36 -45.61 -17.38
N PRO A 997 27.65 -45.21 -17.51
CA PRO A 997 28.22 -43.87 -17.74
C PRO A 997 29.35 -43.77 -18.82
N ALA A 998 29.48 -42.60 -19.48
CA ALA A 998 30.72 -42.02 -20.07
C ALA A 998 31.46 -42.85 -21.19
N PRO A 999 32.60 -42.41 -21.79
CA PRO A 999 33.24 -41.07 -21.82
C PRO A 999 33.57 -40.50 -23.24
N ILE A 1000 33.95 -39.21 -23.30
CA ILE A 1000 34.91 -38.52 -24.22
C ILE A 1000 34.89 -38.83 -25.75
N GLY A 1001 34.67 -37.81 -26.59
CA GLY A 1001 35.03 -37.83 -28.04
C GLY A 1001 34.55 -36.59 -28.85
N PRO A 1002 35.38 -35.94 -29.72
CA PRO A 1002 35.02 -34.68 -30.42
C PRO A 1002 34.96 -34.83 -31.97
N PRO A 1003 34.97 -33.75 -32.79
CA PRO A 1003 33.77 -33.01 -33.20
C PRO A 1003 33.58 -32.94 -34.73
N ARG A 1004 32.43 -32.41 -35.18
CA ARG A 1004 32.26 -31.78 -36.51
C ARG A 1004 31.04 -30.87 -36.56
#